data_AF-A0A835QG41-F1
#
_entry.id   AF-A0A835QG41-F1
#
_cell.length_a   1.000
_cell.length_b   1.000
_cell.length_c   1.000
_cell.angle_alpha   90.00
_cell.angle_beta   90.00
_cell.angle_gamma   90.00
#
_symmetry.space_group_name_H-M   'P 1'
#
loop_
_entity.id
_entity.type
_entity.pdbx_description
1 polymer ?
#
loop_
_entity_poly.entity_id
_entity_poly.type
_entity_poly.pdbx_seq_one_letter_code
_entity_poly.pdbx_strand_id
1 'polypeptide(L)'
;MWRAVFLSWNRWRGTVVNEFDLGFDGADGKGGKKAKEKLKRSCCSSPQGKTLRREPKSYELSLRIARKRQPTKDGRLMADADAGEFWALVGGFAPLPKKTSEDKSEEAFDIKFFRFEKGKTVPTEVESLTRELLESNKCYLLDCGIEIFIWIGKSTDLEDRKSACAVAEDLARGVNRAKAHVIRVMEGFETVMFRSKFDSWPQTSMAAVSEDGRGKVAALLKLQGLDVKGLVKSVPVKEVHDPYIDCSGNLKVWRVNGQENILLPASDQSKLYTGDCYVFQYAYLGVDGEEYLIGTWLGRKSTEDDRTTANLSANRMVMSLKSQAVQARIYEGKEPLQFCAIFQRFTVLKGGLSSGYKNHIAENNIVDDTYTENGTALFRVQGSGPDNMQAIQVDVVGSFLNSSYCFILHSGDTLYTWSGSLTTSEDQDLLERQLDVIKPDLQYKPLKDGAETEQFWDLLGGKMERSNKIIATESESDPHLFCCFFSEGTLKVNEVFNFTQDDIMTEDVFILDCHSSIFVWVGQQVDSKKKSEALNIGEEFLKLDVLLENLSRETPIFIISEGSEPQFFTRFFSWDSSKLAMHGNSYQRKLALVKHGIAPVLAVLAKIEDSLIVSLPIEDLKTRGRITIFSPPKSFLISSPKEKLHHLFQI
;
A
#
# COMPACT_ATOMS: atom_id res chain seq x y z
N MET A 1 37.24 33.94 -33.92
CA MET A 1 38.50 33.27 -33.52
C MET A 1 38.17 32.34 -32.35
N TRP A 2 37.65 31.14 -32.64
CA TRP A 2 37.36 30.11 -31.63
C TRP A 2 38.55 29.14 -31.60
N ARG A 3 39.19 29.01 -30.43
CA ARG A 3 40.25 28.03 -30.19
C ARG A 3 39.64 26.64 -30.05
N ALA A 4 40.10 25.72 -30.88
CA ALA A 4 39.88 24.29 -30.78
C ALA A 4 40.49 23.74 -29.48
N VAL A 5 39.81 22.79 -28.84
CA VAL A 5 40.39 21.91 -27.82
C VAL A 5 40.39 20.49 -28.40
N PHE A 6 41.59 19.92 -28.49
CA PHE A 6 41.89 18.57 -28.97
C PHE A 6 41.21 17.48 -28.11
N LEU A 7 40.63 16.47 -28.76
CA LEU A 7 40.16 15.22 -28.15
C LEU A 7 41.35 14.25 -28.04
N SER A 8 41.71 13.88 -26.81
CA SER A 8 42.64 12.77 -26.50
C SER A 8 41.87 11.62 -25.88
N TRP A 9 42.17 10.39 -26.31
CA TRP A 9 41.55 9.12 -25.89
C TRP A 9 41.60 8.81 -24.39
N ASN A 10 42.35 9.57 -23.58
CA ASN A 10 42.58 9.29 -22.16
C ASN A 10 41.42 9.67 -21.21
N ARG A 11 40.22 10.00 -21.72
CA ARG A 11 39.06 10.43 -20.91
C ARG A 11 37.85 9.47 -20.88
N TRP A 12 37.91 8.34 -21.57
CA TRP A 12 36.80 7.36 -21.61
C TRP A 12 36.88 6.35 -20.44
N ARG A 13 35.79 6.20 -19.65
CA ARG A 13 35.63 5.12 -18.64
C ARG A 13 34.19 4.56 -18.70
N GLY A 14 34.06 3.24 -18.85
CA GLY A 14 32.84 2.53 -19.28
C GLY A 14 31.69 2.42 -18.28
N THR A 15 31.27 3.50 -17.60
CA THR A 15 30.04 3.46 -16.76
C THR A 15 29.38 4.84 -16.52
N VAL A 16 29.61 5.83 -17.39
CA VAL A 16 28.98 7.16 -17.28
C VAL A 16 28.23 7.46 -18.58
N VAL A 17 26.94 7.80 -18.49
CA VAL A 17 26.22 8.44 -19.60
C VAL A 17 26.55 9.94 -19.53
N ASN A 18 27.29 10.43 -20.53
CA ASN A 18 27.38 11.86 -20.84
C ASN A 18 26.37 12.14 -21.96
N GLU A 19 25.48 13.11 -21.79
CA GLU A 19 24.68 13.66 -22.90
C GLU A 19 25.50 14.73 -23.63
N PHE A 20 25.75 14.52 -24.93
CA PHE A 20 26.11 15.59 -25.86
C PHE A 20 25.43 15.38 -27.21
N ASP A 21 25.09 16.52 -27.80
CA ASP A 21 24.49 16.75 -29.11
C ASP A 21 25.45 16.33 -30.25
N LEU A 22 24.89 15.68 -31.27
CA LEU A 22 25.46 15.18 -32.54
C LEU A 22 26.94 14.73 -32.57
N GLY A 23 27.15 13.43 -32.79
CA GLY A 23 28.39 12.91 -33.37
C GLY A 23 28.65 11.43 -33.07
N PHE A 24 28.48 10.62 -34.11
CA PHE A 24 28.80 9.20 -34.31
C PHE A 24 30.08 8.60 -33.65
N ASP A 25 30.06 7.26 -33.59
CA ASP A 25 31.12 6.22 -33.41
C ASP A 25 31.25 5.52 -32.04
N GLY A 26 30.83 4.24 -32.01
CA GLY A 26 30.98 3.26 -30.94
C GLY A 26 32.37 2.56 -30.91
N ALA A 27 32.64 1.57 -30.06
CA ALA A 27 31.72 0.56 -29.56
C ALA A 27 32.27 -0.38 -28.41
N ASP A 28 32.11 -1.71 -28.54
CA ASP A 28 31.68 -2.90 -27.74
C ASP A 28 32.39 -3.49 -26.52
N GLY A 29 31.75 -4.45 -25.83
CA GLY A 29 32.47 -5.61 -25.28
C GLY A 29 31.87 -6.29 -24.04
N LYS A 30 31.13 -7.39 -24.24
CA LYS A 30 30.82 -8.51 -23.32
C LYS A 30 30.50 -8.20 -21.84
N GLY A 31 29.20 -8.23 -21.50
CA GLY A 31 28.69 -8.25 -20.12
C GLY A 31 27.20 -8.56 -20.00
N GLY A 32 26.70 -9.50 -20.81
CA GLY A 32 25.27 -9.79 -20.95
C GLY A 32 24.71 -10.67 -19.84
N LYS A 33 24.41 -10.08 -18.68
CA LYS A 33 23.32 -10.48 -17.77
C LYS A 33 23.08 -9.44 -16.66
N LYS A 34 24.13 -8.80 -16.13
CA LYS A 34 24.02 -7.72 -15.12
C LYS A 34 23.79 -6.30 -15.69
N ALA A 35 24.09 -6.05 -16.97
CA ALA A 35 23.95 -4.72 -17.59
C ALA A 35 22.49 -4.33 -17.97
N LYS A 36 21.61 -5.30 -18.19
CA LYS A 36 20.18 -5.05 -18.49
C LYS A 36 19.42 -4.43 -17.30
N GLU A 37 19.92 -4.63 -16.09
CA GLU A 37 19.28 -4.21 -14.85
C GLU A 37 19.59 -2.74 -14.50
N LYS A 38 20.79 -2.26 -14.86
CA LYS A 38 21.18 -0.84 -14.69
C LYS A 38 20.69 0.07 -15.82
N LEU A 39 20.61 -0.41 -17.07
CA LEU A 39 20.08 0.37 -18.20
C LEU A 39 18.57 0.67 -18.03
N LYS A 40 17.82 -0.26 -17.40
CA LYS A 40 16.39 -0.11 -17.07
C LYS A 40 16.11 1.01 -16.05
N ARG A 41 17.05 1.32 -15.16
CA ARG A 41 16.85 2.26 -14.02
C ARG A 41 17.12 3.74 -14.36
N SER A 42 17.93 4.04 -15.38
CA SER A 42 18.38 5.42 -15.68
C SER A 42 17.35 6.30 -16.40
N CYS A 43 16.45 5.73 -17.21
CA CYS A 43 15.44 6.52 -17.94
C CYS A 43 14.24 6.92 -17.06
N CYS A 44 13.99 6.23 -15.95
CA CYS A 44 12.83 6.51 -15.08
C CYS A 44 13.14 7.53 -13.97
N SER A 45 14.41 7.79 -13.64
CA SER A 45 14.81 8.52 -12.43
C SER A 45 15.39 9.93 -12.66
N SER A 46 15.58 10.37 -13.90
CA SER A 46 16.17 11.68 -14.22
C SER A 46 15.10 12.79 -14.42
N PRO A 47 15.21 13.95 -13.73
CA PRO A 47 14.34 15.11 -13.97
C PRO A 47 14.44 15.67 -15.40
N GLN A 48 15.57 15.47 -16.08
CA GLN A 48 15.81 16.02 -17.42
C GLN A 48 14.99 15.29 -18.50
N GLY A 49 14.72 13.99 -18.35
CA GLY A 49 13.88 13.22 -19.28
C GLY A 49 12.39 13.64 -19.29
N LYS A 50 11.91 14.32 -18.24
CA LYS A 50 10.51 14.79 -18.14
C LYS A 50 10.25 16.06 -18.98
N THR A 51 11.28 16.78 -19.40
CA THR A 51 11.14 18.12 -20.03
C THR A 51 10.93 18.07 -21.55
N LEU A 52 11.32 16.98 -22.24
CA LEU A 52 11.22 16.86 -23.71
C LEU A 52 9.82 16.50 -24.27
N ARG A 53 8.79 16.40 -23.42
CA ARG A 53 7.40 16.02 -23.81
C ARG A 53 6.63 17.04 -24.67
N ARG A 54 7.27 18.09 -25.22
CA ARG A 54 6.56 19.26 -25.79
C ARG A 54 6.90 19.67 -27.23
N GLU A 55 7.49 18.81 -28.07
CA GLU A 55 7.70 19.17 -29.49
C GLU A 55 7.01 18.22 -30.51
N PRO A 56 6.05 18.72 -31.33
CA PRO A 56 5.22 17.90 -32.23
C PRO A 56 5.95 17.24 -33.41
N LYS A 57 7.15 17.73 -33.79
CA LYS A 57 7.82 17.30 -35.03
C LYS A 57 8.65 16.02 -34.89
N SER A 58 8.98 15.59 -33.67
CA SER A 58 9.66 14.30 -33.41
C SER A 58 8.73 13.09 -33.57
N TYR A 59 7.41 13.29 -33.48
CA TYR A 59 6.39 12.24 -33.42
C TYR A 59 6.05 11.64 -34.80
N GLU A 60 6.07 12.45 -35.87
CA GLU A 60 5.81 11.98 -37.24
C GLU A 60 6.91 11.07 -37.80
N LEU A 61 8.16 11.23 -37.35
CA LEU A 61 9.29 10.44 -37.85
C LEU A 61 9.31 9.02 -37.26
N SER A 62 8.90 8.86 -36.01
CA SER A 62 8.81 7.57 -35.31
C SER A 62 7.74 6.63 -35.90
N LEU A 63 6.67 7.21 -36.46
CA LEU A 63 5.56 6.49 -37.10
C LEU A 63 5.94 5.80 -38.42
N ARG A 64 6.98 6.28 -39.12
CA ARG A 64 7.46 5.64 -40.36
C ARG A 64 8.25 4.34 -40.11
N ILE A 65 8.93 4.24 -38.97
CA ILE A 65 9.77 3.08 -38.61
C ILE A 65 8.91 1.90 -38.13
N ALA A 66 7.77 2.16 -37.48
CA ALA A 66 6.91 1.13 -36.90
C ALA A 66 6.12 0.27 -37.90
N ARG A 67 6.11 0.60 -39.21
CA ARG A 67 5.29 -0.07 -40.23
C ARG A 67 5.84 -1.40 -40.77
N LYS A 68 7.04 -1.83 -40.39
CA LYS A 68 7.63 -3.09 -40.86
C LYS A 68 8.15 -3.92 -39.69
N ARG A 69 7.40 -4.97 -39.28
CA ARG A 69 7.86 -6.29 -38.80
C ARG A 69 6.82 -7.00 -37.92
N GLN A 70 6.47 -8.24 -38.30
CA GLN A 70 5.86 -9.29 -37.48
C GLN A 70 6.94 -10.32 -37.07
N PRO A 71 6.75 -11.15 -36.02
CA PRO A 71 7.77 -12.06 -35.51
C PRO A 71 7.57 -13.54 -35.91
N THR A 72 8.66 -14.32 -35.92
CA THR A 72 8.61 -15.80 -35.84
C THR A 72 9.50 -16.36 -34.73
N LYS A 73 9.10 -17.54 -34.23
CA LYS A 73 9.67 -18.34 -33.14
C LYS A 73 11.00 -18.98 -33.57
N ASP A 74 12.06 -18.77 -32.77
CA ASP A 74 12.96 -19.82 -32.26
C ASP A 74 14.22 -19.20 -31.66
N GLY A 75 14.50 -19.52 -30.39
CA GLY A 75 15.53 -18.92 -29.55
C GLY A 75 16.97 -19.23 -29.94
N ARG A 76 17.44 -18.70 -31.08
CA ARG A 76 18.86 -18.52 -31.39
C ARG A 76 19.19 -17.03 -31.43
N LEU A 77 20.13 -16.60 -30.58
CA LEU A 77 20.74 -15.27 -30.63
C LEU A 77 21.60 -15.15 -31.90
N MET A 78 20.97 -14.83 -33.02
CA MET A 78 21.65 -14.20 -34.15
C MET A 78 21.74 -12.70 -33.84
N ALA A 79 22.88 -12.10 -34.16
CA ALA A 79 22.98 -10.65 -34.30
C ALA A 79 21.93 -10.24 -35.35
N ASP A 80 20.83 -9.65 -34.88
CA ASP A 80 19.73 -9.24 -35.75
C ASP A 80 20.27 -8.30 -36.82
N ALA A 81 19.93 -8.52 -38.10
CA ALA A 81 20.18 -7.56 -39.17
C ALA A 81 19.53 -6.19 -38.86
N ASP A 82 18.55 -6.20 -37.97
CA ASP A 82 17.80 -5.06 -37.45
C ASP A 82 18.54 -4.30 -36.34
N ALA A 83 19.52 -4.92 -35.68
CA ALA A 83 20.46 -4.22 -34.82
C ALA A 83 21.48 -3.42 -35.65
N GLY A 84 21.66 -3.77 -36.92
CA GLY A 84 22.55 -3.07 -37.85
C GLY A 84 22.14 -1.62 -38.08
N GLU A 85 20.85 -1.29 -38.17
CA GLU A 85 20.39 0.10 -38.32
C GLU A 85 20.65 0.92 -37.05
N PHE A 86 20.55 0.30 -35.88
CA PHE A 86 20.91 0.95 -34.61
C PHE A 86 22.42 1.21 -34.54
N TRP A 87 23.27 0.22 -34.82
CA TRP A 87 24.73 0.36 -34.77
C TRP A 87 25.31 1.19 -35.93
N ALA A 88 24.66 1.21 -37.09
CA ALA A 88 24.98 2.10 -38.20
C ALA A 88 24.58 3.55 -37.94
N LEU A 89 23.65 3.82 -37.02
CA LEU A 89 23.29 5.17 -36.57
C LEU A 89 24.23 5.72 -35.49
N VAL A 90 25.01 4.85 -34.84
CA VAL A 90 26.05 5.23 -33.85
C VAL A 90 27.46 4.86 -34.29
N GLY A 91 27.68 4.53 -35.56
CA GLY A 91 29.02 4.55 -36.16
C GLY A 91 29.87 3.29 -36.17
N GLY A 92 29.23 2.11 -36.15
CA GLY A 92 29.94 0.84 -36.26
C GLY A 92 30.52 0.32 -34.93
N PHE A 93 31.12 -0.86 -34.98
CA PHE A 93 31.42 -1.75 -33.84
C PHE A 93 32.97 -1.93 -33.66
N ALA A 94 33.51 -1.87 -32.44
CA ALA A 94 34.92 -1.86 -32.00
C ALA A 94 35.07 -2.09 -30.46
N PRO A 95 35.80 -3.11 -29.97
CA PRO A 95 35.73 -3.60 -28.58
C PRO A 95 36.52 -2.81 -27.49
N LEU A 96 36.07 -2.91 -26.24
CA LEU A 96 36.44 -2.17 -25.02
C LEU A 96 37.10 -3.09 -23.98
N PRO A 97 38.01 -2.53 -23.15
CA PRO A 97 38.72 -3.29 -22.12
C PRO A 97 37.85 -3.59 -20.89
N LYS A 98 38.03 -4.79 -20.32
CA LYS A 98 37.34 -5.27 -19.10
C LYS A 98 37.81 -4.54 -17.85
N LYS A 99 36.89 -4.24 -16.93
CA LYS A 99 37.19 -3.77 -15.57
C LYS A 99 37.35 -4.97 -14.62
N THR A 100 38.40 -4.97 -13.81
CA THR A 100 38.53 -5.82 -12.62
C THR A 100 37.48 -5.41 -11.58
N SER A 101 36.83 -6.42 -10.98
CA SER A 101 35.84 -6.25 -9.94
C SER A 101 36.51 -5.82 -8.64
N GLU A 102 36.49 -4.53 -8.37
CA GLU A 102 36.46 -4.02 -7.00
C GLU A 102 35.07 -3.43 -6.79
N ASP A 103 34.18 -4.25 -6.26
CA ASP A 103 32.96 -3.76 -5.61
C ASP A 103 33.44 -2.94 -4.41
N LYS A 104 33.42 -1.61 -4.54
CA LYS A 104 33.49 -0.76 -3.37
C LYS A 104 32.22 -1.02 -2.58
N SER A 105 32.38 -1.64 -1.41
CA SER A 105 31.45 -1.44 -0.30
C SER A 105 31.10 0.04 -0.23
N GLU A 106 29.83 0.38 -0.02
CA GLU A 106 29.50 1.70 0.51
C GLU A 106 30.19 1.79 1.87
N GLU A 107 31.41 2.35 1.87
CA GLU A 107 32.09 2.74 3.10
C GLU A 107 31.14 3.69 3.83
N ALA A 108 30.91 3.45 5.12
CA ALA A 108 30.16 4.35 5.96
C ALA A 108 30.78 5.75 5.83
N PHE A 109 30.05 6.67 5.21
CA PHE A 109 30.48 8.06 5.18
C PHE A 109 30.28 8.63 6.59
N ASP A 110 31.36 9.10 7.20
CA ASP A 110 31.28 9.86 8.45
C ASP A 110 30.35 11.06 8.25
N ILE A 111 29.18 11.01 8.88
CA ILE A 111 28.20 12.09 8.85
C ILE A 111 28.83 13.28 9.54
N LYS A 112 28.96 14.41 8.82
CA LYS A 112 29.46 15.64 9.42
C LYS A 112 28.30 16.53 9.80
N PHE A 113 28.22 16.86 11.08
CA PHE A 113 27.18 17.71 11.65
C PHE A 113 27.70 19.13 11.86
N PHE A 114 26.97 20.11 11.35
CA PHE A 114 27.32 21.52 11.47
C PHE A 114 26.15 22.31 12.06
N ARG A 115 26.46 23.20 12.99
CA ARG A 115 25.52 24.21 13.50
C ARG A 115 25.76 25.52 12.76
N PHE A 116 24.69 26.22 12.39
CA PHE A 116 24.82 27.58 11.86
C PHE A 116 24.89 28.61 12.97
N GLU A 117 25.90 29.49 12.89
CA GLU A 117 26.04 30.66 13.75
C GLU A 117 26.52 31.86 12.94
N LYS A 118 25.79 32.98 13.02
CA LYS A 118 26.19 34.27 12.45
C LYS A 118 26.62 34.17 10.97
N GLY A 119 25.85 33.43 10.18
CA GLY A 119 26.08 33.25 8.74
C GLY A 119 27.24 32.33 8.34
N LYS A 120 27.77 31.52 9.27
CA LYS A 120 28.80 30.50 8.99
C LYS A 120 28.43 29.14 9.59
N THR A 121 28.95 28.06 9.00
CA THR A 121 28.87 26.72 9.58
C THR A 121 29.99 26.50 10.59
N VAL A 122 29.62 26.05 11.77
CA VAL A 122 30.54 25.58 12.82
C VAL A 122 30.44 24.06 12.87
N PRO A 123 31.52 23.32 12.63
CA PRO A 123 31.53 21.87 12.83
C PRO A 123 31.24 21.58 14.30
N THR A 124 30.32 20.67 14.56
CA THR A 124 29.98 20.24 15.91
C THR A 124 30.36 18.78 16.03
N GLU A 125 31.39 18.47 16.80
CA GLU A 125 31.72 17.08 17.16
C GLU A 125 30.66 16.56 18.11
N VAL A 126 29.98 15.48 17.72
CA VAL A 126 28.96 14.81 18.52
C VAL A 126 29.24 13.32 18.47
N GLU A 127 29.21 12.67 19.63
CA GLU A 127 29.39 11.22 19.74
C GLU A 127 28.19 10.44 19.16
N SER A 128 27.00 11.04 19.21
CA SER A 128 25.74 10.43 18.78
C SER A 128 24.78 11.53 18.28
N LEU A 129 24.02 11.27 17.22
CA LEU A 129 23.07 12.23 16.63
C LEU A 129 21.67 12.00 17.21
N THR A 130 21.21 12.89 18.09
CA THR A 130 19.86 12.81 18.68
C THR A 130 19.01 14.03 18.34
N ARG A 131 17.67 13.90 18.43
CA ARG A 131 16.73 14.99 18.10
C ARG A 131 16.95 16.24 18.95
N GLU A 132 17.39 16.07 20.19
CA GLU A 132 17.59 17.13 21.19
C GLU A 132 18.68 18.12 20.78
N LEU A 133 19.58 17.74 19.86
CA LEU A 133 20.62 18.61 19.31
C LEU A 133 20.06 19.72 18.41
N LEU A 134 18.86 19.52 17.85
CA LEU A 134 18.23 20.44 16.89
C LEU A 134 17.36 21.47 17.61
N GLU A 135 17.94 22.62 17.95
CA GLU A 135 17.27 23.75 18.60
C GLU A 135 16.34 24.49 17.63
N SER A 136 15.09 24.75 18.04
CA SER A 136 14.05 25.37 17.20
C SER A 136 14.39 26.79 16.68
N ASN A 137 15.36 27.46 17.27
CA ASN A 137 15.82 28.80 16.88
C ASN A 137 17.09 28.78 16.00
N LYS A 138 17.58 27.61 15.58
CA LYS A 138 18.81 27.48 14.78
C LYS A 138 18.61 26.64 13.50
N CYS A 139 19.56 26.80 12.58
CA CYS A 139 19.71 25.94 11.40
C CYS A 139 20.87 24.96 11.62
N TYR A 140 20.74 23.76 11.06
CA TYR A 140 21.77 22.72 11.10
C TYR A 140 21.99 22.14 9.72
N LEU A 141 23.21 21.69 9.45
CA LEU A 141 23.58 21.01 8.21
C LEU A 141 24.15 19.63 8.53
N LEU A 142 23.62 18.61 7.88
CA LEU A 142 24.16 17.25 7.89
C LEU A 142 24.73 16.97 6.51
N ASP A 143 26.03 16.72 6.44
CA ASP A 143 26.73 16.33 5.23
C ASP A 143 26.95 14.82 5.24
N CYS A 144 26.17 14.13 4.42
CA CYS A 144 26.21 12.68 4.21
C CYS A 144 26.88 12.33 2.87
N GLY A 145 27.76 13.19 2.36
CA GLY A 145 28.49 12.96 1.11
C GLY A 145 27.70 13.39 -0.13
N ILE A 146 26.82 12.52 -0.63
CA ILE A 146 25.98 12.79 -1.83
C ILE A 146 24.65 13.47 -1.49
N GLU A 147 24.23 13.41 -0.22
CA GLU A 147 23.05 14.07 0.30
C GLU A 147 23.49 15.05 1.40
N ILE A 148 23.04 16.29 1.28
CA ILE A 148 23.30 17.35 2.25
C ILE A 148 21.94 17.83 2.75
N PHE A 149 21.64 17.58 4.02
CA PHE A 149 20.40 18.04 4.63
C PHE A 149 20.61 19.38 5.33
N ILE A 150 19.67 20.29 5.15
CA ILE A 150 19.58 21.54 5.91
C ILE A 150 18.32 21.46 6.75
N TRP A 151 18.47 21.35 8.07
CA TRP A 151 17.35 21.44 8.99
C TRP A 151 17.18 22.88 9.47
N ILE A 152 15.94 23.38 9.42
CA ILE A 152 15.59 24.75 9.77
C ILE A 152 14.57 24.74 10.90
N GLY A 153 14.99 25.23 12.08
CA GLY A 153 14.11 25.40 13.23
C GLY A 153 12.97 26.39 12.95
N LYS A 154 11.79 26.14 13.49
CA LYS A 154 10.57 26.93 13.26
C LYS A 154 10.71 28.41 13.65
N SER A 155 11.55 28.67 14.67
CA SER A 155 11.79 29.98 15.28
C SER A 155 13.11 30.63 14.81
N THR A 156 13.73 30.14 13.74
CA THR A 156 14.94 30.76 13.14
C THR A 156 14.64 32.07 12.41
N ASP A 157 15.58 33.02 12.46
CA ASP A 157 15.51 34.27 11.72
C ASP A 157 15.69 34.08 10.20
N LEU A 158 15.04 34.94 9.41
CA LEU A 158 15.03 34.84 7.95
C LEU A 158 16.43 34.92 7.32
N GLU A 159 17.31 35.74 7.89
CA GLU A 159 18.68 35.91 7.39
C GLU A 159 19.52 34.65 7.60
N ASP A 160 19.37 33.97 8.75
CA ASP A 160 20.04 32.69 9.01
C ASP A 160 19.52 31.58 8.09
N ARG A 161 18.22 31.58 7.75
CA ARG A 161 17.65 30.63 6.77
C ARG A 161 18.23 30.82 5.37
N LYS A 162 18.35 32.07 4.90
CA LYS A 162 18.93 32.38 3.58
C LYS A 162 20.40 32.02 3.52
N SER A 163 21.15 32.39 4.57
CA SER A 163 22.58 32.09 4.67
C SER A 163 22.82 30.57 4.71
N ALA A 164 22.01 29.81 5.46
CA ALA A 164 22.12 28.37 5.52
C ALA A 164 21.92 27.68 4.16
N CYS A 165 20.92 28.13 3.39
CA CYS A 165 20.69 27.64 2.03
C CYS A 165 21.89 27.94 1.11
N ALA A 166 22.41 29.16 1.15
CA ALA A 166 23.54 29.57 0.31
C ALA A 166 24.80 28.74 0.61
N VAL A 167 25.11 28.51 1.89
CA VAL A 167 26.28 27.72 2.31
C VAL A 167 26.14 26.25 1.89
N ALA A 168 24.95 25.66 2.01
CA ALA A 168 24.72 24.28 1.58
C ALA A 168 24.87 24.11 0.06
N GLU A 169 24.38 25.08 -0.72
CA GLU A 169 24.59 25.09 -2.16
C GLU A 169 26.06 25.25 -2.56
N ASP A 170 26.82 26.10 -1.86
CA ASP A 170 28.26 26.23 -2.05
C ASP A 170 29.00 24.93 -1.69
N LEU A 171 28.58 24.26 -0.60
CA LEU A 171 29.13 22.99 -0.16
C LEU A 171 28.86 21.87 -1.18
N ALA A 172 27.68 21.89 -1.84
CA ALA A 172 27.31 20.98 -2.90
C ALA A 172 28.07 21.23 -4.21
N ARG A 173 28.50 22.47 -4.47
CA ARG A 173 29.32 22.88 -5.64
C ARG A 173 30.82 22.60 -5.48
N GLY A 174 31.27 22.05 -4.34
CA GLY A 174 32.68 21.79 -4.05
C GLY A 174 33.37 20.86 -5.06
N VAL A 175 34.63 21.18 -5.39
CA VAL A 175 35.45 20.58 -6.49
C VAL A 175 35.64 19.05 -6.40
N ASN A 176 35.35 18.44 -5.24
CA ASN A 176 35.59 17.02 -4.98
C ASN A 176 34.33 16.21 -4.63
N ARG A 177 33.13 16.74 -4.88
CA ARG A 177 31.85 16.04 -4.65
C ARG A 177 31.18 15.70 -5.97
N ALA A 178 30.83 14.42 -6.17
CA ALA A 178 29.85 14.05 -7.19
C ALA A 178 28.52 14.73 -6.86
N LYS A 179 27.76 15.17 -7.88
CA LYS A 179 26.50 15.96 -7.81
C LYS A 179 25.72 15.74 -6.49
N ALA A 180 26.03 16.52 -5.46
CA ALA A 180 25.40 16.38 -4.15
C ALA A 180 24.02 17.05 -4.19
N HIS A 181 23.02 16.43 -3.57
CA HIS A 181 21.65 16.94 -3.50
C HIS A 181 21.46 17.67 -2.17
N VAL A 182 21.01 18.92 -2.26
CA VAL A 182 20.68 19.73 -1.08
C VAL A 182 19.21 19.55 -0.76
N ILE A 183 18.90 19.00 0.41
CA ILE A 183 17.54 18.70 0.87
C ILE A 183 17.22 19.62 2.04
N ARG A 184 16.21 20.48 1.88
CA ARG A 184 15.76 21.37 2.95
C ARG A 184 14.66 20.72 3.78
N VAL A 185 14.85 20.70 5.08
CA VAL A 185 13.98 20.09 6.07
C VAL A 185 13.55 21.16 7.06
N MET A 186 12.24 21.26 7.31
CA MET A 186 11.70 22.21 8.28
C MET A 186 11.36 21.46 9.56
N GLU A 187 11.55 22.12 10.71
CA GLU A 187 11.10 21.57 12.01
C GLU A 187 9.60 21.21 11.97
N GLY A 188 9.27 19.98 12.35
CA GLY A 188 7.91 19.41 12.30
C GLY A 188 7.53 18.78 10.95
N PHE A 189 8.38 18.91 9.93
CA PHE A 189 8.22 18.30 8.60
C PHE A 189 9.46 17.48 8.22
N GLU A 190 10.10 16.87 9.22
CA GLU A 190 11.29 16.07 9.00
C GLU A 190 10.97 14.80 8.23
N THR A 191 11.66 14.60 7.10
CA THR A 191 11.50 13.41 6.26
C THR A 191 12.15 12.20 6.92
N VAL A 192 11.68 11.00 6.58
CA VAL A 192 12.23 9.75 7.11
C VAL A 192 13.72 9.57 6.77
N MET A 193 14.11 9.98 5.56
CA MET A 193 15.52 10.05 5.13
C MET A 193 16.39 10.93 6.05
N PHE A 194 15.84 12.02 6.59
CA PHE A 194 16.52 12.86 7.56
C PHE A 194 16.55 12.21 8.94
N ARG A 195 15.41 11.67 9.40
CA ARG A 195 15.28 11.03 10.73
C ARG A 195 16.19 9.82 10.88
N SER A 196 16.37 9.03 9.82
CA SER A 196 17.27 7.85 9.82
C SER A 196 18.75 8.18 10.03
N LYS A 197 19.15 9.46 9.98
CA LYS A 197 20.52 9.90 10.30
C LYS A 197 20.74 10.11 11.80
N PHE A 198 19.71 9.93 12.62
CA PHE A 198 19.74 10.10 14.07
C PHE A 198 19.56 8.74 14.76
N ASP A 199 20.16 8.56 15.93
CA ASP A 199 20.13 7.30 16.68
C ASP A 199 18.73 7.00 17.25
N SER A 200 17.95 8.05 17.51
CA SER A 200 16.56 7.94 17.93
C SER A 200 15.80 9.23 17.58
N TRP A 201 14.59 9.07 17.07
CA TRP A 201 13.69 10.19 16.77
C TRP A 201 12.36 10.01 17.53
N PRO A 202 11.91 11.00 18.32
CA PRO A 202 10.68 10.86 19.09
C PRO A 202 9.46 10.76 18.16
N GLN A 203 8.52 9.85 18.49
CA GLN A 203 7.25 9.76 17.77
C GLN A 203 6.55 11.12 17.81
N THR A 204 6.23 11.63 16.63
CA THR A 204 5.45 12.87 16.53
C THR A 204 4.04 12.53 17.01
N SER A 205 3.70 12.88 18.26
CA SER A 205 2.31 13.15 18.57
C SER A 205 1.85 14.19 17.55
N MET A 206 0.77 13.94 16.81
CA MET A 206 0.15 14.95 15.95
C MET A 206 -0.19 16.17 16.80
N ALA A 207 0.77 17.07 16.98
CA ALA A 207 0.52 18.41 17.42
C ALA A 207 -0.32 18.99 16.28
N ALA A 208 -1.55 19.37 16.61
CA ALA A 208 -2.51 19.98 15.71
C ALA A 208 -1.77 20.84 14.68
N VAL A 209 -1.96 20.52 13.39
CA VAL A 209 -1.46 21.32 12.27
C VAL A 209 -1.64 22.78 12.65
N SER A 210 -0.55 23.52 12.90
CA SER A 210 -0.69 24.86 13.44
C SER A 210 -1.51 25.68 12.46
N GLU A 211 -2.63 26.23 12.93
CA GLU A 211 -3.58 27.01 12.15
C GLU A 211 -2.93 28.24 11.45
N ASP A 212 -1.70 28.57 11.84
CA ASP A 212 -0.90 29.70 11.38
C ASP A 212 -0.62 29.71 9.86
N GLY A 213 -0.61 28.52 9.22
CA GLY A 213 -0.49 28.41 7.76
C GLY A 213 -1.76 28.83 7.00
N ARG A 214 -2.94 28.57 7.58
CA ARG A 214 -4.24 28.92 6.98
C ARG A 214 -4.50 30.42 7.04
N GLY A 215 -4.01 31.11 8.08
CA GLY A 215 -4.13 32.56 8.22
C GLY A 215 -3.44 33.35 7.10
N LYS A 216 -2.26 32.89 6.64
CA LYS A 216 -1.51 33.55 5.55
C LYS A 216 -2.16 33.36 4.18
N VAL A 217 -2.72 32.16 3.93
CA VAL A 217 -3.48 31.87 2.69
C VAL A 217 -4.80 32.63 2.67
N ALA A 218 -5.52 32.68 3.80
CA ALA A 218 -6.75 33.46 3.94
C ALA A 218 -6.52 34.98 3.76
N ALA A 219 -5.38 35.51 4.22
CA ALA A 219 -4.98 36.90 4.00
C ALA A 219 -4.67 37.17 2.52
N LEU A 220 -4.01 36.23 1.81
CA LEU A 220 -3.73 36.31 0.38
C LEU A 220 -5.02 36.26 -0.47
N LEU A 221 -5.98 35.42 -0.09
CA LEU A 221 -7.29 35.32 -0.75
C LEU A 221 -8.16 36.56 -0.50
N LYS A 222 -8.09 37.17 0.69
CA LYS A 222 -8.70 38.49 0.97
C LYS A 222 -8.08 39.61 0.12
N LEU A 223 -6.76 39.60 -0.05
CA LEU A 223 -6.05 40.55 -0.92
C LEU A 223 -6.43 40.40 -2.40
N GLN A 224 -6.89 39.21 -2.81
CA GLN A 224 -7.42 38.93 -4.15
C GLN A 224 -8.94 39.12 -4.28
N GLY A 225 -9.63 39.62 -3.24
CA GLY A 225 -11.05 39.96 -3.29
C GLY A 225 -12.03 38.79 -3.14
N LEU A 226 -11.57 37.62 -2.70
CA LEU A 226 -12.44 36.46 -2.45
C LEU A 226 -13.03 36.52 -1.03
N ASP A 227 -14.35 36.37 -0.90
CA ASP A 227 -15.05 36.40 0.40
C ASP A 227 -14.80 35.12 1.20
N VAL A 228 -14.14 35.26 2.35
CA VAL A 228 -13.66 34.15 3.19
C VAL A 228 -14.61 33.89 4.38
N LYS A 229 -15.81 34.50 4.41
CA LYS A 229 -16.76 34.36 5.53
C LYS A 229 -17.30 32.94 5.74
N GLY A 230 -17.11 32.02 4.80
CA GLY A 230 -17.51 30.61 4.94
C GLY A 230 -16.45 29.66 5.51
N LEU A 231 -15.19 30.07 5.64
CA LEU A 231 -14.08 29.14 5.92
C LEU A 231 -13.77 28.89 7.41
N VAL A 232 -14.43 29.62 8.33
CA VAL A 232 -14.06 29.67 9.76
C VAL A 232 -15.03 28.90 10.67
N LYS A 233 -16.01 28.20 10.11
CA LYS A 233 -16.89 27.30 10.87
C LYS A 233 -17.10 25.98 10.16
N SER A 234 -16.05 25.17 10.08
CA SER A 234 -16.22 23.73 9.97
C SER A 234 -16.06 23.13 11.37
N VAL A 235 -17.16 22.61 11.92
CA VAL A 235 -17.14 21.50 12.89
C VAL A 235 -16.10 20.48 12.38
N PRO A 236 -15.31 19.80 13.25
CA PRO A 236 -14.43 18.74 12.77
C PRO A 236 -15.30 17.76 11.97
N VAL A 237 -15.14 17.76 10.66
CA VAL A 237 -15.79 16.76 9.82
C VAL A 237 -15.12 15.47 10.26
N LYS A 238 -15.89 14.59 10.90
CA LYS A 238 -15.49 13.19 11.12
C LYS A 238 -15.19 12.68 9.71
N GLU A 239 -13.91 12.57 9.34
CA GLU A 239 -13.52 12.10 8.01
C GLU A 239 -14.06 10.67 7.88
N VAL A 240 -15.16 10.53 7.14
CA VAL A 240 -15.73 9.23 6.84
C VAL A 240 -14.83 8.64 5.77
N HIS A 241 -13.91 7.77 6.18
CA HIS A 241 -13.12 6.98 5.25
C HIS A 241 -14.03 5.95 4.57
N ASP A 242 -14.22 6.08 3.26
CA ASP A 242 -14.88 5.08 2.44
C ASP A 242 -14.06 3.77 2.49
N PRO A 243 -14.68 2.59 2.67
CA PRO A 243 -13.94 1.33 2.66
C PRO A 243 -13.35 0.98 1.28
N TYR A 244 -13.80 1.65 0.19
CA TYR A 244 -13.39 1.41 -1.20
C TYR A 244 -13.50 -0.06 -1.62
N ILE A 245 -14.56 -0.71 -1.15
CA ILE A 245 -14.97 -2.06 -1.55
C ILE A 245 -16.51 -2.11 -1.57
N ASP A 246 -17.07 -2.81 -2.55
CA ASP A 246 -18.51 -3.04 -2.60
C ASP A 246 -18.94 -3.95 -1.46
N CYS A 247 -19.76 -3.42 -0.55
CA CYS A 247 -20.22 -4.12 0.66
C CYS A 247 -21.49 -4.95 0.43
N SER A 248 -21.98 -5.08 -0.81
CA SER A 248 -23.15 -5.89 -1.17
C SER A 248 -22.85 -7.35 -1.52
N GLY A 249 -21.59 -7.75 -1.41
CA GLY A 249 -21.10 -9.10 -1.71
C GLY A 249 -21.49 -10.19 -0.71
N ASN A 250 -20.99 -11.40 -0.97
CA ASN A 250 -21.27 -12.61 -0.20
C ASN A 250 -20.07 -13.01 0.66
N LEU A 251 -20.26 -13.06 1.97
CA LEU A 251 -19.26 -13.52 2.95
C LEU A 251 -19.42 -15.02 3.23
N LYS A 252 -18.29 -15.72 3.29
CA LYS A 252 -18.16 -17.07 3.85
C LYS A 252 -16.98 -17.11 4.80
N VAL A 253 -17.15 -17.73 5.96
CA VAL A 253 -16.10 -17.82 6.98
C VAL A 253 -15.93 -19.28 7.40
N TRP A 254 -14.68 -19.71 7.49
CA TRP A 254 -14.27 -21.00 7.99
C TRP A 254 -13.41 -20.82 9.24
N ARG A 255 -13.62 -21.67 10.24
CA ARG A 255 -12.72 -21.77 11.39
C ARG A 255 -11.68 -22.87 11.15
N VAL A 256 -10.42 -22.57 11.41
CA VAL A 256 -9.33 -23.54 11.37
C VAL A 256 -9.45 -24.49 12.56
N ASN A 257 -9.31 -25.78 12.31
CA ASN A 257 -9.32 -26.81 13.35
C ASN A 257 -8.34 -27.93 13.00
N GLY A 258 -7.12 -27.87 13.54
CA GLY A 258 -6.06 -28.78 13.16
C GLY A 258 -5.66 -28.55 11.70
N GLN A 259 -5.75 -29.57 10.84
CA GLN A 259 -5.41 -29.47 9.42
C GLN A 259 -6.60 -29.16 8.50
N GLU A 260 -7.80 -28.95 9.06
CA GLU A 260 -9.04 -28.76 8.31
C GLU A 260 -9.67 -27.38 8.57
N ASN A 261 -10.54 -26.96 7.65
CA ASN A 261 -11.32 -25.73 7.74
C ASN A 261 -12.81 -26.06 7.84
N ILE A 262 -13.45 -25.66 8.94
CA ILE A 262 -14.87 -25.90 9.19
C ILE A 262 -15.66 -24.67 8.73
N LEU A 263 -16.50 -24.84 7.70
CA LEU A 263 -17.41 -23.77 7.25
C LEU A 263 -18.42 -23.44 8.35
N LEU A 264 -18.52 -22.15 8.71
CA LEU A 264 -19.42 -21.69 9.76
C LEU A 264 -20.82 -21.39 9.20
N PRO A 265 -21.89 -21.71 9.95
CA PRO A 265 -23.23 -21.26 9.62
C PRO A 265 -23.32 -19.73 9.72
N ALA A 266 -24.23 -19.12 8.97
CA ALA A 266 -24.35 -17.66 8.87
C ALA A 266 -24.47 -16.94 10.23
N SER A 267 -25.11 -17.57 11.22
CA SER A 267 -25.26 -17.04 12.59
C SER A 267 -23.93 -16.91 13.37
N ASP A 268 -22.90 -17.64 12.96
CA ASP A 268 -21.61 -17.71 13.67
C ASP A 268 -20.46 -17.11 12.87
N GLN A 269 -20.67 -16.71 11.62
CA GLN A 269 -19.62 -16.12 10.76
C GLN A 269 -19.05 -14.81 11.32
N SER A 270 -19.81 -14.11 12.18
CA SER A 270 -19.40 -12.88 12.85
C SER A 270 -18.92 -13.09 14.29
N LYS A 271 -18.79 -14.33 14.76
CA LYS A 271 -18.30 -14.67 16.12
C LYS A 271 -16.88 -15.21 16.03
N LEU A 272 -15.91 -14.41 16.44
CA LEU A 272 -14.48 -14.69 16.31
C LEU A 272 -13.87 -14.93 17.69
N TYR A 273 -13.23 -16.08 17.89
CA TYR A 273 -12.63 -16.44 19.17
C TYR A 273 -11.14 -16.08 19.20
N THR A 274 -10.68 -15.42 20.26
CA THR A 274 -9.28 -14.97 20.45
C THR A 274 -8.24 -16.10 20.37
N GLY A 275 -8.64 -17.33 20.66
CA GLY A 275 -7.82 -18.54 20.62
C GLY A 275 -7.83 -19.26 19.27
N ASP A 276 -8.65 -18.83 18.32
CA ASP A 276 -8.84 -19.52 17.05
C ASP A 276 -8.34 -18.67 15.86
N CYS A 277 -8.17 -19.33 14.72
CA CYS A 277 -7.90 -18.69 13.44
C CYS A 277 -9.06 -18.92 12.48
N TYR A 278 -9.32 -17.93 11.62
CA TYR A 278 -10.39 -17.96 10.65
C TYR A 278 -9.86 -17.63 9.27
N VAL A 279 -10.44 -18.27 8.26
CA VAL A 279 -10.29 -17.91 6.85
C VAL A 279 -11.63 -17.35 6.40
N PHE A 280 -11.64 -16.21 5.71
CA PHE A 280 -12.85 -15.67 5.12
C PHE A 280 -12.67 -15.46 3.62
N GLN A 281 -13.77 -15.61 2.89
CA GLN A 281 -13.86 -15.29 1.47
C GLN A 281 -15.03 -14.34 1.30
N TYR A 282 -14.74 -13.21 0.66
CA TYR A 282 -15.72 -12.22 0.29
C TYR A 282 -15.77 -12.09 -1.22
N ALA A 283 -16.90 -12.43 -1.83
CA ALA A 283 -17.14 -12.32 -3.27
C ALA A 283 -18.03 -11.11 -3.54
N TYR A 284 -17.54 -10.13 -4.31
CA TYR A 284 -18.23 -8.86 -4.56
C TYR A 284 -18.19 -8.49 -6.03
N LEU A 285 -19.03 -7.55 -6.45
CA LEU A 285 -19.07 -7.11 -7.84
C LEU A 285 -17.99 -6.03 -8.06
N GLY A 286 -16.95 -6.40 -8.80
CA GLY A 286 -15.93 -5.49 -9.29
C GLY A 286 -16.32 -4.82 -10.61
N VAL A 287 -15.39 -4.04 -11.16
CA VAL A 287 -15.61 -3.30 -12.42
C VAL A 287 -15.73 -4.25 -13.62
N ASP A 288 -14.92 -5.30 -13.64
CA ASP A 288 -14.80 -6.24 -14.77
C ASP A 288 -15.42 -7.62 -14.50
N GLY A 289 -16.16 -7.77 -13.39
CA GLY A 289 -16.83 -9.02 -13.01
C GLY A 289 -16.81 -9.28 -11.52
N GLU A 290 -16.99 -10.54 -11.13
CA GLU A 290 -16.92 -10.96 -9.73
C GLU A 290 -15.46 -10.96 -9.25
N GLU A 291 -15.18 -10.23 -8.19
CA GLU A 291 -13.88 -10.14 -7.53
C GLU A 291 -13.93 -10.80 -6.14
N TYR A 292 -12.75 -11.15 -5.62
CA TYR A 292 -12.63 -11.94 -4.40
C TYR A 292 -11.56 -11.34 -3.48
N LEU A 293 -11.94 -11.12 -2.22
CA LEU A 293 -11.01 -10.90 -1.11
C LEU A 293 -11.01 -12.15 -0.24
N ILE A 294 -9.86 -12.81 -0.13
CA ILE A 294 -9.65 -13.97 0.74
C ILE A 294 -8.73 -13.54 1.88
N GLY A 295 -9.20 -13.58 3.11
CA GLY A 295 -8.40 -13.14 4.25
C GLY A 295 -8.28 -14.18 5.35
N THR A 296 -7.29 -13.99 6.21
CA THR A 296 -7.20 -14.66 7.51
C THR A 296 -7.44 -13.65 8.63
N TRP A 297 -8.22 -14.05 9.63
CA TRP A 297 -8.29 -13.36 10.92
C TRP A 297 -7.64 -14.25 11.96
N LEU A 298 -6.60 -13.76 12.62
CA LEU A 298 -5.74 -14.51 13.52
C LEU A 298 -5.97 -14.02 14.95
N GLY A 299 -6.59 -14.87 15.77
CA GLY A 299 -6.83 -14.56 17.19
C GLY A 299 -5.52 -14.39 17.95
N ARG A 300 -5.46 -13.47 18.90
CA ARG A 300 -4.23 -13.13 19.64
C ARG A 300 -3.66 -14.32 20.43
N LYS A 301 -4.53 -15.18 20.96
CA LYS A 301 -4.21 -16.39 21.73
C LYS A 301 -4.16 -17.66 20.86
N SER A 302 -4.32 -17.55 19.54
CA SER A 302 -4.23 -18.70 18.63
C SER A 302 -2.82 -19.27 18.54
N THR A 303 -2.73 -20.56 18.25
CA THR A 303 -1.45 -21.28 18.13
C THR A 303 -0.75 -20.96 16.81
N GLU A 304 0.58 -21.09 16.78
CA GLU A 304 1.36 -20.85 15.56
C GLU A 304 1.01 -21.84 14.43
N ASP A 305 0.71 -23.09 14.79
CA ASP A 305 0.26 -24.12 13.83
C ASP A 305 -1.09 -23.78 13.19
N ASP A 306 -2.06 -23.29 13.98
CA ASP A 306 -3.36 -22.86 13.45
C ASP A 306 -3.21 -21.61 12.56
N ARG A 307 -2.34 -20.65 12.94
CA ARG A 307 -2.03 -19.47 12.11
C ARG A 307 -1.40 -19.87 10.78
N THR A 308 -0.44 -20.79 10.81
CA THR A 308 0.22 -21.32 9.62
C THR A 308 -0.79 -22.03 8.71
N THR A 309 -1.66 -22.85 9.29
CA THR A 309 -2.71 -23.56 8.56
C THR A 309 -3.73 -22.60 7.94
N ALA A 310 -4.10 -21.53 8.64
CA ALA A 310 -4.97 -20.47 8.11
C ALA A 310 -4.36 -19.81 6.87
N ASN A 311 -3.09 -19.39 6.96
CA ASN A 311 -2.40 -18.71 5.87
C ASN A 311 -2.19 -19.62 4.65
N LEU A 312 -1.83 -20.90 4.88
CA LEU A 312 -1.74 -21.90 3.81
C LEU A 312 -3.09 -22.14 3.14
N SER A 313 -4.17 -22.17 3.91
CA SER A 313 -5.54 -22.35 3.40
C SER A 313 -5.99 -21.17 2.55
N ALA A 314 -5.79 -19.94 3.02
CA ALA A 314 -6.07 -18.73 2.26
C ALA A 314 -5.28 -18.71 0.93
N ASN A 315 -3.99 -19.05 0.97
CA ASN A 315 -3.15 -19.15 -0.23
C ASN A 315 -3.70 -20.20 -1.22
N ARG A 316 -4.06 -21.41 -0.75
CA ARG A 316 -4.67 -22.44 -1.60
C ARG A 316 -5.96 -21.96 -2.27
N MET A 317 -6.80 -21.22 -1.54
CA MET A 317 -8.03 -20.64 -2.10
C MET A 317 -7.71 -19.60 -3.18
N VAL A 318 -6.75 -18.70 -2.95
CA VAL A 318 -6.29 -17.71 -3.94
C VAL A 318 -5.72 -18.40 -5.18
N MET A 319 -4.91 -19.45 -5.01
CA MET A 319 -4.39 -20.25 -6.12
C MET A 319 -5.50 -20.93 -6.94
N SER A 320 -6.57 -21.40 -6.28
CA SER A 320 -7.71 -22.00 -6.97
C SER A 320 -8.46 -21.00 -7.86
N LEU A 321 -8.42 -19.72 -7.50
CA LEU A 321 -8.93 -18.58 -8.28
C LEU A 321 -7.88 -18.02 -9.24
N LYS A 322 -6.93 -18.85 -9.69
CA LYS A 322 -5.86 -18.48 -10.63
C LYS A 322 -5.03 -17.26 -10.19
N SER A 323 -4.91 -17.05 -8.87
CA SER A 323 -4.24 -15.88 -8.28
C SER A 323 -4.88 -14.53 -8.62
N GLN A 324 -6.17 -14.51 -8.96
CA GLN A 324 -6.95 -13.30 -9.28
C GLN A 324 -7.79 -12.78 -8.11
N ALA A 325 -7.42 -13.17 -6.89
CA ALA A 325 -8.06 -12.75 -5.65
C ALA A 325 -7.04 -12.01 -4.79
N VAL A 326 -7.49 -10.97 -4.08
CA VAL A 326 -6.67 -10.29 -3.08
C VAL A 326 -6.55 -11.20 -1.86
N GLN A 327 -5.34 -11.40 -1.35
CA GLN A 327 -5.13 -12.12 -0.09
C GLN A 327 -4.95 -11.11 1.05
N ALA A 328 -5.58 -11.32 2.20
CA ALA A 328 -5.36 -10.51 3.41
C ALA A 328 -4.88 -11.37 4.58
N ARG A 329 -4.02 -10.80 5.44
CA ARG A 329 -3.67 -11.36 6.75
C ARG A 329 -3.92 -10.30 7.82
N ILE A 330 -4.85 -10.57 8.73
CA ILE A 330 -5.34 -9.63 9.73
C ILE A 330 -5.22 -10.27 11.11
N TYR A 331 -4.74 -9.50 12.09
CA TYR A 331 -4.67 -9.92 13.49
C TYR A 331 -5.79 -9.28 14.32
N GLU A 332 -6.18 -9.96 15.39
CA GLU A 332 -7.11 -9.45 16.39
C GLU A 332 -6.67 -8.07 16.93
N GLY A 333 -7.54 -7.08 16.81
CA GLY A 333 -7.30 -5.69 17.24
C GLY A 333 -6.57 -4.83 16.20
N LYS A 334 -6.27 -5.39 15.03
CA LYS A 334 -5.70 -4.72 13.86
C LYS A 334 -6.63 -4.79 12.65
N GLU A 335 -7.94 -4.90 12.87
CA GLU A 335 -8.92 -5.02 11.79
C GLU A 335 -8.99 -3.73 10.94
N PRO A 336 -8.69 -3.80 9.63
CA PRO A 336 -8.77 -2.63 8.76
C PRO A 336 -10.22 -2.25 8.43
N LEU A 337 -10.42 -1.05 7.86
CA LEU A 337 -11.73 -0.54 7.47
C LEU A 337 -12.49 -1.51 6.53
N GLN A 338 -11.78 -2.14 5.60
CA GLN A 338 -12.36 -3.13 4.67
C GLN A 338 -12.94 -4.32 5.44
N PHE A 339 -12.25 -4.81 6.46
CA PHE A 339 -12.76 -5.90 7.29
C PHE A 339 -14.03 -5.48 8.03
N CYS A 340 -14.00 -4.31 8.67
CA CYS A 340 -15.14 -3.79 9.41
C CYS A 340 -16.38 -3.62 8.51
N ALA A 341 -16.20 -3.05 7.32
CA ALA A 341 -17.28 -2.82 6.36
C ALA A 341 -17.86 -4.11 5.76
N ILE A 342 -17.01 -5.12 5.49
CA ILE A 342 -17.45 -6.42 4.97
C ILE A 342 -18.25 -7.19 6.01
N PHE A 343 -17.75 -7.24 7.25
CA PHE A 343 -18.42 -7.97 8.31
C PHE A 343 -19.66 -7.21 8.80
N GLN A 344 -19.65 -5.87 8.71
CA GLN A 344 -20.63 -4.89 9.25
C GLN A 344 -20.81 -4.97 10.76
N ARG A 345 -20.86 -6.18 11.30
CA ARG A 345 -20.89 -6.51 12.72
C ARG A 345 -19.98 -7.70 13.01
N PHE A 346 -19.25 -7.65 14.11
CA PHE A 346 -18.56 -8.83 14.64
C PHE A 346 -18.41 -8.77 16.16
N THR A 347 -18.33 -9.96 16.76
CA THR A 347 -18.11 -10.16 18.20
C THR A 347 -16.82 -10.94 18.39
N VAL A 348 -15.88 -10.38 19.16
CA VAL A 348 -14.65 -11.07 19.56
C VAL A 348 -14.88 -11.71 20.94
N LEU A 349 -14.75 -13.03 21.00
CA LEU A 349 -15.01 -13.89 22.15
C LEU A 349 -13.69 -14.44 22.71
N LYS A 350 -13.62 -14.60 24.03
CA LYS A 350 -12.45 -15.17 24.71
C LYS A 350 -12.32 -16.67 24.52
N GLY A 351 -11.08 -17.13 24.70
CA GLY A 351 -10.63 -18.48 24.45
C GLY A 351 -10.85 -18.91 23.01
N GLY A 352 -11.02 -20.20 22.78
CA GLY A 352 -11.12 -20.82 21.46
C GLY A 352 -11.85 -22.16 21.48
N LEU A 353 -12.18 -22.66 20.30
CA LEU A 353 -12.86 -23.92 20.05
C LEU A 353 -12.05 -24.85 19.14
N SER A 354 -10.92 -24.40 18.58
CA SER A 354 -10.03 -25.25 17.79
C SER A 354 -9.37 -26.31 18.69
N SER A 355 -9.14 -27.50 18.12
CA SER A 355 -8.38 -28.56 18.78
C SER A 355 -6.95 -28.13 19.07
N GLY A 356 -6.34 -27.33 18.19
CA GLY A 356 -5.02 -26.73 18.40
C GLY A 356 -4.98 -25.88 19.68
N TYR A 357 -5.94 -24.97 19.84
CA TYR A 357 -6.08 -24.15 21.04
C TYR A 357 -6.34 -24.99 22.29
N LYS A 358 -7.30 -25.93 22.22
CA LYS A 358 -7.67 -26.79 23.37
C LYS A 358 -6.51 -27.67 23.84
N ASN A 359 -5.72 -28.21 22.91
CA ASN A 359 -4.53 -28.96 23.26
C ASN A 359 -3.46 -28.06 23.87
N HIS A 360 -3.22 -26.88 23.28
CA HIS A 360 -2.23 -25.93 23.78
C HIS A 360 -2.50 -25.49 25.23
N ILE A 361 -3.76 -25.17 25.57
CA ILE A 361 -4.11 -24.79 26.95
C ILE A 361 -3.97 -25.97 27.92
N ALA A 362 -4.33 -27.19 27.50
CA ALA A 362 -4.22 -28.38 28.32
C ALA A 362 -2.75 -28.73 28.60
N GLU A 363 -1.89 -28.69 27.58
CA GLU A 363 -0.45 -28.98 27.70
C GLU A 363 0.28 -27.96 28.59
N ASN A 364 -0.12 -26.69 28.53
CA ASN A 364 0.51 -25.62 29.29
C ASN A 364 -0.18 -25.34 30.65
N ASN A 365 -1.19 -26.13 31.03
CA ASN A 365 -2.01 -25.94 32.24
C ASN A 365 -2.61 -24.52 32.34
N ILE A 366 -3.01 -23.96 31.21
CA ILE A 366 -3.69 -22.66 31.12
C ILE A 366 -5.18 -22.86 31.39
N VAL A 367 -5.77 -21.99 32.21
CA VAL A 367 -7.21 -22.02 32.49
C VAL A 367 -7.99 -21.71 31.21
N ASP A 368 -8.97 -22.56 30.92
CA ASP A 368 -9.86 -22.37 29.77
C ASP A 368 -10.83 -21.22 30.04
N ASP A 369 -10.55 -20.07 29.43
CA ASP A 369 -11.40 -18.87 29.47
C ASP A 369 -12.34 -18.77 28.26
N THR A 370 -12.57 -19.88 27.54
CA THR A 370 -13.49 -19.89 26.39
C THR A 370 -14.88 -19.42 26.79
N TYR A 371 -15.39 -18.47 26.01
CA TYR A 371 -16.74 -17.93 26.18
C TYR A 371 -17.80 -19.03 26.23
N THR A 372 -18.75 -18.86 27.14
CA THR A 372 -19.95 -19.70 27.25
C THR A 372 -21.17 -18.80 27.41
N GLU A 373 -22.29 -19.16 26.79
CA GLU A 373 -23.51 -18.34 26.77
C GLU A 373 -24.11 -18.10 28.17
N ASN A 374 -23.94 -19.08 29.07
CA ASN A 374 -24.42 -19.01 30.46
C ASN A 374 -23.36 -18.46 31.42
N GLY A 375 -22.13 -18.26 30.95
CA GLY A 375 -21.04 -17.72 31.75
C GLY A 375 -21.22 -16.24 32.06
N THR A 376 -20.29 -15.72 32.85
CA THR A 376 -20.16 -14.28 33.07
C THR A 376 -19.24 -13.70 32.00
N ALA A 377 -19.70 -12.69 31.27
CA ALA A 377 -18.89 -12.02 30.26
C ALA A 377 -19.18 -10.51 30.22
N LEU A 378 -18.11 -9.74 30.03
CA LEU A 378 -18.15 -8.30 29.85
C LEU A 378 -17.71 -7.99 28.41
N PHE A 379 -18.55 -7.29 27.67
CA PHE A 379 -18.28 -6.85 26.30
C PHE A 379 -18.11 -5.34 26.28
N ARG A 380 -17.02 -4.86 25.70
CA ARG A 380 -16.88 -3.46 25.29
C ARG A 380 -17.54 -3.30 23.92
N VAL A 381 -18.48 -2.37 23.81
CA VAL A 381 -19.10 -2.00 22.54
C VAL A 381 -18.33 -0.83 21.94
N GLN A 382 -17.99 -0.95 20.67
CA GLN A 382 -17.33 0.09 19.88
C GLN A 382 -17.77 0.01 18.42
N GLY A 383 -17.47 1.03 17.64
CA GLY A 383 -17.88 1.09 16.24
C GLY A 383 -18.09 2.51 15.75
N SER A 384 -18.37 2.64 14.46
CA SER A 384 -18.68 3.93 13.82
C SER A 384 -20.12 4.03 13.32
N GLY A 385 -20.93 2.99 13.52
CA GLY A 385 -22.33 2.95 13.10
C GLY A 385 -22.81 1.53 12.75
N PRO A 386 -23.97 1.41 12.09
CA PRO A 386 -24.56 0.11 11.71
C PRO A 386 -23.65 -0.74 10.81
N ASP A 387 -22.80 -0.09 10.02
CA ASP A 387 -21.88 -0.72 9.07
C ASP A 387 -20.52 -1.07 9.71
N ASN A 388 -20.36 -0.81 11.02
CA ASN A 388 -19.19 -1.15 11.81
C ASN A 388 -19.57 -1.25 13.29
N MET A 389 -20.22 -2.35 13.66
CA MET A 389 -20.62 -2.67 15.02
C MET A 389 -19.70 -3.74 15.63
N GLN A 390 -19.06 -3.44 16.75
CA GLN A 390 -18.10 -4.36 17.36
C GLN A 390 -18.44 -4.60 18.82
N ALA A 391 -18.35 -5.85 19.26
CA ALA A 391 -18.45 -6.24 20.65
C ALA A 391 -17.22 -7.06 21.02
N ILE A 392 -16.36 -6.51 21.87
CA ILE A 392 -15.09 -7.13 22.23
C ILE A 392 -15.18 -7.64 23.66
N GLN A 393 -15.11 -8.95 23.86
CA GLN A 393 -15.10 -9.54 25.19
C GLN A 393 -13.81 -9.19 25.92
N VAL A 394 -13.93 -8.52 27.06
CA VAL A 394 -12.83 -8.09 27.93
C VAL A 394 -12.83 -8.89 29.24
N ASP A 395 -11.86 -8.66 30.12
CA ASP A 395 -11.87 -9.32 31.45
C ASP A 395 -13.02 -8.78 32.29
N VAL A 396 -13.65 -9.67 33.05
CA VAL A 396 -14.77 -9.35 33.95
C VAL A 396 -14.20 -8.74 35.24
N VAL A 397 -13.55 -7.59 35.09
CA VAL A 397 -12.85 -6.88 36.16
C VAL A 397 -13.16 -5.39 36.05
N GLY A 398 -13.43 -4.73 37.18
CA GLY A 398 -13.83 -3.32 37.21
C GLY A 398 -12.85 -2.36 36.50
N SER A 399 -11.56 -2.68 36.45
CA SER A 399 -10.53 -1.88 35.78
C SER A 399 -10.62 -1.85 34.25
N PHE A 400 -11.37 -2.77 33.64
CA PHE A 400 -11.59 -2.82 32.19
C PHE A 400 -12.75 -1.93 31.73
N LEU A 401 -13.58 -1.44 32.65
CA LEU A 401 -14.54 -0.39 32.33
C LEU A 401 -13.77 0.87 31.89
N ASN A 402 -14.39 1.61 30.98
CA ASN A 402 -13.79 2.81 30.42
C ASN A 402 -14.88 3.84 30.13
N SER A 403 -14.75 5.04 30.69
CA SER A 403 -15.77 6.08 30.57
C SER A 403 -16.02 6.55 29.14
N SER A 404 -15.15 6.22 28.18
CA SER A 404 -15.31 6.50 26.75
C SER A 404 -16.11 5.44 25.99
N TYR A 405 -16.52 4.32 26.60
CA TYR A 405 -17.21 3.24 25.91
C TYR A 405 -18.47 2.77 26.63
N CYS A 406 -19.34 2.09 25.88
CA CYS A 406 -20.47 1.34 26.41
C CYS A 406 -20.08 -0.12 26.64
N PHE A 407 -20.72 -0.76 27.61
CA PHE A 407 -20.45 -2.14 27.96
C PHE A 407 -21.73 -2.95 28.18
N ILE A 408 -21.66 -4.24 27.84
CA ILE A 408 -22.69 -5.24 28.12
C ILE A 408 -22.09 -6.25 29.09
N LEU A 409 -22.66 -6.38 30.29
CA LEU A 409 -22.28 -7.39 31.26
C LEU A 409 -23.42 -8.39 31.42
N HIS A 410 -23.17 -9.66 31.11
CA HIS A 410 -24.12 -10.72 31.41
C HIS A 410 -23.52 -11.76 32.36
N SER A 411 -24.39 -12.40 33.14
CA SER A 411 -24.07 -13.52 34.02
C SER A 411 -25.30 -14.41 34.15
N GLY A 412 -25.32 -15.54 33.44
CA GLY A 412 -26.52 -16.36 33.29
C GLY A 412 -27.69 -15.54 32.72
N ASP A 413 -28.76 -15.42 33.50
CA ASP A 413 -29.99 -14.69 33.15
C ASP A 413 -29.97 -13.20 33.57
N THR A 414 -28.88 -12.73 34.18
CA THR A 414 -28.74 -11.32 34.55
C THR A 414 -27.99 -10.56 33.47
N LEU A 415 -28.56 -9.45 33.01
CA LEU A 415 -27.98 -8.58 31.98
C LEU A 415 -27.96 -7.13 32.44
N TYR A 416 -26.80 -6.49 32.33
CA TYR A 416 -26.58 -5.07 32.59
C TYR A 416 -26.03 -4.41 31.34
N THR A 417 -26.49 -3.18 31.08
CA THR A 417 -25.77 -2.25 30.22
C THR A 417 -25.09 -1.22 31.09
N TRP A 418 -23.88 -0.81 30.72
CA TRP A 418 -23.16 0.25 31.40
C TRP A 418 -22.70 1.29 30.37
N SER A 419 -23.06 2.54 30.61
CA SER A 419 -22.79 3.66 29.71
C SER A 419 -21.77 4.60 30.35
N GLY A 420 -20.57 4.68 29.74
CA GLY A 420 -19.51 5.57 30.18
C GLY A 420 -19.89 7.05 30.08
N SER A 421 -19.35 7.90 30.97
CA SER A 421 -19.73 9.32 31.03
C SER A 421 -19.35 10.15 29.80
N LEU A 422 -18.44 9.66 28.96
CA LEU A 422 -17.96 10.31 27.74
C LEU A 422 -18.56 9.71 26.45
N THR A 423 -19.49 8.76 26.59
CA THR A 423 -20.18 8.15 25.46
C THR A 423 -21.22 9.09 24.85
N THR A 424 -21.45 8.95 23.55
CA THR A 424 -22.41 9.73 22.76
C THR A 424 -23.73 8.98 22.55
N SER A 425 -24.75 9.63 21.99
CA SER A 425 -25.99 8.94 21.60
C SER A 425 -25.75 7.83 20.57
N GLU A 426 -24.79 8.03 19.67
CA GLU A 426 -24.39 7.04 18.66
C GLU A 426 -23.84 5.76 19.33
N ASP A 427 -23.06 5.91 20.40
CA ASP A 427 -22.54 4.78 21.18
C ASP A 427 -23.65 4.03 21.93
N GLN A 428 -24.70 4.72 22.38
CA GLN A 428 -25.87 4.09 23.00
C GLN A 428 -26.71 3.34 21.96
N ASP A 429 -26.91 3.91 20.77
CA ASP A 429 -27.61 3.23 19.69
C ASP A 429 -26.86 1.95 19.25
N LEU A 430 -25.52 2.00 19.23
CA LEU A 430 -24.69 0.81 18.99
C LEU A 430 -24.84 -0.25 20.09
N LEU A 431 -24.89 0.19 21.36
CA LEU A 431 -25.09 -0.68 22.51
C LEU A 431 -26.42 -1.45 22.42
N GLU A 432 -27.53 -0.75 22.18
CA GLU A 432 -28.85 -1.37 22.04
C GLU A 432 -28.88 -2.38 20.89
N ARG A 433 -28.33 -2.03 19.72
CA ARG A 433 -28.28 -2.96 18.58
C ARG A 433 -27.40 -4.19 18.86
N GLN A 434 -26.35 -4.07 19.66
CA GLN A 434 -25.53 -5.21 20.05
C GLN A 434 -26.21 -6.10 21.09
N LEU A 435 -27.07 -5.55 21.96
CA LEU A 435 -27.88 -6.35 22.88
C LEU A 435 -28.79 -7.32 22.11
N ASP A 436 -29.44 -6.86 21.03
CA ASP A 436 -30.29 -7.68 20.16
C ASP A 436 -29.52 -8.86 19.53
N VAL A 437 -28.20 -8.78 19.44
CA VAL A 437 -27.35 -9.84 18.89
C VAL A 437 -26.82 -10.78 19.97
N ILE A 438 -26.40 -10.23 21.12
CA ILE A 438 -25.75 -11.01 22.18
C ILE A 438 -26.79 -11.72 23.06
N LYS A 439 -27.86 -11.04 23.46
CA LYS A 439 -28.92 -11.56 24.35
C LYS A 439 -30.30 -10.92 23.99
N PRO A 440 -30.90 -11.27 22.83
CA PRO A 440 -32.14 -10.63 22.33
C PRO A 440 -33.35 -10.74 23.26
N ASP A 441 -33.48 -11.86 23.98
CA ASP A 441 -34.71 -12.18 24.72
C ASP A 441 -34.65 -11.81 26.22
N LEU A 442 -33.60 -11.10 26.65
CA LEU A 442 -33.36 -10.80 28.06
C LEU A 442 -33.57 -9.33 28.38
N GLN A 443 -34.32 -9.05 29.45
CA GLN A 443 -34.40 -7.68 29.95
C GLN A 443 -33.07 -7.27 30.60
N TYR A 444 -32.54 -6.13 30.19
CA TYR A 444 -31.32 -5.56 30.76
C TYR A 444 -31.63 -4.49 31.81
N LYS A 445 -30.67 -4.27 32.71
CA LYS A 445 -30.68 -3.20 33.71
C LYS A 445 -29.69 -2.11 33.30
N PRO A 446 -30.14 -0.93 32.85
CA PRO A 446 -29.24 0.14 32.44
C PRO A 446 -28.57 0.81 33.63
N LEU A 447 -27.25 0.95 33.54
CA LEU A 447 -26.40 1.64 34.49
C LEU A 447 -25.63 2.75 33.79
N LYS A 448 -25.46 3.86 34.49
CA LYS A 448 -24.61 4.96 34.03
C LYS A 448 -23.35 5.02 34.88
N ASP A 449 -22.30 5.53 34.29
CA ASP A 449 -21.05 5.85 34.97
C ASP A 449 -21.30 6.63 36.27
N GLY A 450 -20.92 6.03 37.41
CA GLY A 450 -21.09 6.59 38.76
C GLY A 450 -22.40 6.23 39.47
N ALA A 451 -23.33 5.54 38.79
CA ALA A 451 -24.62 5.10 39.33
C ALA A 451 -24.72 3.56 39.41
N GLU A 452 -23.59 2.87 39.52
CA GLU A 452 -23.52 1.42 39.54
C GLU A 452 -23.98 0.82 40.87
N THR A 453 -24.63 -0.34 40.84
CA THR A 453 -25.10 -1.06 42.03
C THR A 453 -24.02 -1.96 42.62
N GLU A 454 -24.15 -2.33 43.90
CA GLU A 454 -23.24 -3.30 44.53
C GLU A 454 -23.26 -4.65 43.79
N GLN A 455 -24.43 -5.15 43.40
CA GLN A 455 -24.58 -6.39 42.62
C GLN A 455 -23.79 -6.37 41.29
N PHE A 456 -23.72 -5.20 40.64
CA PHE A 456 -22.92 -5.05 39.43
C PHE A 456 -21.42 -5.14 39.73
N TRP A 457 -20.96 -4.50 40.82
CA TRP A 457 -19.56 -4.56 41.24
C TRP A 457 -19.15 -5.95 41.73
N ASP A 458 -20.04 -6.67 42.41
CA ASP A 458 -19.79 -8.05 42.86
C ASP A 458 -19.46 -8.96 41.67
N LEU A 459 -20.15 -8.79 40.54
CA LEU A 459 -19.87 -9.52 39.30
C LEU A 459 -18.52 -9.15 38.67
N LEU A 460 -18.04 -7.93 38.87
CA LEU A 460 -16.77 -7.41 38.33
C LEU A 460 -15.58 -7.59 39.30
N GLY A 461 -15.75 -8.33 40.39
CA GLY A 461 -14.71 -8.52 41.40
C GLY A 461 -14.41 -7.27 42.25
N GLY A 462 -15.35 -6.32 42.30
CA GLY A 462 -15.26 -5.10 43.09
C GLY A 462 -14.99 -3.83 42.26
N LYS A 463 -15.13 -2.68 42.93
CA LYS A 463 -14.88 -1.37 42.33
C LYS A 463 -13.38 -1.08 42.25
N MET A 464 -12.92 -0.70 41.07
CA MET A 464 -11.52 -0.37 40.79
C MET A 464 -11.41 0.97 40.06
N GLU A 465 -10.20 1.54 40.00
CA GLU A 465 -9.93 2.68 39.14
C GLU A 465 -10.06 2.28 37.66
N ARG A 466 -10.67 3.18 36.88
CA ARG A 466 -10.97 2.99 35.47
C ARG A 466 -10.35 4.10 34.63
N SER A 467 -10.13 3.81 33.36
CA SER A 467 -9.53 4.75 32.43
C SER A 467 -10.59 5.56 31.68
N ASN A 468 -10.23 6.78 31.27
CA ASN A 468 -11.07 7.65 30.43
C ASN A 468 -10.40 7.89 29.06
N LYS A 469 -9.42 7.05 28.71
CA LYS A 469 -8.65 7.18 27.47
C LYS A 469 -9.37 6.38 26.38
N ILE A 470 -9.66 7.03 25.27
CA ILE A 470 -10.04 6.35 24.04
C ILE A 470 -8.86 5.48 23.60
N ILE A 471 -9.13 4.23 23.25
CA ILE A 471 -8.13 3.32 22.71
C ILE A 471 -7.78 3.83 21.32
N ALA A 472 -6.52 4.23 21.14
CA ALA A 472 -6.06 4.78 19.88
C ALA A 472 -6.13 3.71 18.77
N THR A 473 -6.78 4.06 17.67
CA THR A 473 -6.68 3.31 16.41
C THR A 473 -5.53 3.89 15.60
N GLU A 474 -4.73 3.04 14.98
CA GLU A 474 -3.71 3.50 14.03
C GLU A 474 -4.42 4.12 12.83
N SER A 475 -4.14 5.40 12.59
CA SER A 475 -4.63 6.11 11.41
C SER A 475 -3.76 5.79 10.21
N GLU A 476 -4.37 5.79 9.02
CA GLU A 476 -3.65 5.73 7.76
C GLU A 476 -2.72 6.94 7.61
N SER A 477 -1.47 6.69 7.24
CA SER A 477 -0.48 7.74 6.94
C SER A 477 -0.42 8.05 5.45
N ASP A 478 0.36 9.07 5.08
CA ASP A 478 0.74 9.26 3.68
C ASP A 478 1.45 7.98 3.16
N PRO A 479 1.12 7.51 1.95
CA PRO A 479 1.60 6.23 1.46
C PRO A 479 3.05 6.31 0.95
N HIS A 480 3.85 5.30 1.27
CA HIS A 480 5.24 5.13 0.80
C HIS A 480 5.38 3.88 -0.07
N LEU A 481 5.91 4.03 -1.30
CA LEU A 481 6.08 2.91 -2.23
C LEU A 481 7.53 2.42 -2.23
N PHE A 482 7.73 1.10 -2.14
CA PHE A 482 9.03 0.45 -2.14
C PHE A 482 9.13 -0.61 -3.24
N CYS A 483 10.22 -0.60 -3.99
CA CYS A 483 10.60 -1.69 -4.89
C CYS A 483 11.42 -2.73 -4.12
N CYS A 484 10.98 -3.99 -4.15
CA CYS A 484 11.51 -5.06 -3.31
C CYS A 484 12.39 -6.05 -4.09
N PHE A 485 13.57 -6.35 -3.53
CA PHE A 485 14.51 -7.34 -4.03
C PHE A 485 14.74 -8.40 -2.96
N PHE A 486 14.06 -9.53 -3.13
CA PHE A 486 14.22 -10.70 -2.26
C PHE A 486 15.16 -11.72 -2.89
N SER A 487 16.24 -12.06 -2.18
CA SER A 487 17.25 -13.05 -2.60
C SER A 487 17.85 -13.74 -1.39
N GLU A 488 17.91 -15.08 -1.40
CA GLU A 488 18.57 -15.90 -0.37
C GLU A 488 18.13 -15.55 1.07
N GLY A 489 16.82 -15.27 1.27
CA GLY A 489 16.26 -14.92 2.57
C GLY A 489 16.51 -13.48 3.03
N THR A 490 17.21 -12.66 2.25
CA THR A 490 17.45 -11.24 2.56
C THR A 490 16.55 -10.36 1.70
N LEU A 491 15.75 -9.50 2.35
CA LEU A 491 14.97 -8.47 1.70
C LEU A 491 15.78 -7.16 1.60
N LYS A 492 15.90 -6.62 0.39
CA LYS A 492 16.40 -5.26 0.14
C LYS A 492 15.28 -4.44 -0.49
N VAL A 493 15.09 -3.22 -0.01
CA VAL A 493 14.08 -2.32 -0.55
C VAL A 493 14.68 -1.00 -1.04
N ASN A 494 14.03 -0.37 -2.00
CA ASN A 494 14.34 0.99 -2.42
C ASN A 494 13.03 1.79 -2.53
N GLU A 495 12.97 2.94 -1.87
CA GLU A 495 11.80 3.82 -1.92
C GLU A 495 11.66 4.49 -3.30
N VAL A 496 10.42 4.62 -3.76
CA VAL A 496 10.03 5.28 -5.01
C VAL A 496 9.19 6.50 -4.65
N PHE A 497 9.79 7.68 -4.79
CA PHE A 497 9.13 8.95 -4.47
C PHE A 497 8.25 9.47 -5.60
N ASN A 498 7.17 10.17 -5.25
CA ASN A 498 6.22 10.77 -6.20
C ASN A 498 5.72 9.75 -7.25
N PHE A 499 5.39 8.55 -6.77
CA PHE A 499 5.08 7.40 -7.60
C PHE A 499 3.78 7.56 -8.37
N THR A 500 3.70 6.84 -9.48
CA THR A 500 2.55 6.72 -10.36
C THR A 500 2.36 5.26 -10.75
N GLN A 501 1.26 4.94 -11.42
CA GLN A 501 1.03 3.59 -11.95
C GLN A 501 2.16 3.13 -12.91
N ASP A 502 2.89 4.05 -13.57
CA ASP A 502 3.97 3.68 -14.51
C ASP A 502 5.29 3.26 -13.82
N ASP A 503 5.36 3.40 -12.49
CA ASP A 503 6.50 3.04 -11.66
C ASP A 503 6.42 1.61 -11.14
N ILE A 504 5.23 1.02 -11.05
CA ILE A 504 5.03 -0.40 -10.70
C ILE A 504 5.26 -1.29 -11.93
N MET A 505 6.41 -1.97 -11.96
CA MET A 505 6.86 -2.78 -13.09
C MET A 505 6.38 -4.24 -12.96
N THR A 506 5.89 -4.82 -14.06
CA THR A 506 5.34 -6.19 -14.07
C THR A 506 6.35 -7.29 -13.72
N GLU A 507 7.65 -7.00 -13.78
CA GLU A 507 8.71 -7.96 -13.43
C GLU A 507 9.08 -7.97 -11.94
N ASP A 508 8.57 -7.02 -11.16
CA ASP A 508 9.03 -6.74 -9.81
C ASP A 508 7.90 -6.85 -8.78
N VAL A 509 8.28 -6.89 -7.49
CA VAL A 509 7.37 -6.86 -6.35
C VAL A 509 7.51 -5.50 -5.68
N PHE A 510 6.39 -4.88 -5.33
CA PHE A 510 6.34 -3.60 -4.66
C PHE A 510 5.60 -3.70 -3.33
N ILE A 511 5.96 -2.87 -2.37
CA ILE A 511 5.24 -2.70 -1.11
C ILE A 511 4.78 -1.26 -1.03
N LEU A 512 3.48 -1.04 -0.86
CA LEU A 512 2.91 0.25 -0.49
C LEU A 512 2.62 0.22 1.01
N ASP A 513 3.30 1.07 1.76
CA ASP A 513 3.17 1.22 3.20
C ASP A 513 2.29 2.42 3.53
N CYS A 514 1.18 2.19 4.23
CA CYS A 514 0.26 3.23 4.68
C CYS A 514 0.18 3.31 6.21
N HIS A 515 1.18 2.78 6.92
CA HIS A 515 1.30 2.67 8.37
C HIS A 515 0.26 1.73 9.03
N SER A 516 -1.03 1.99 8.84
CA SER A 516 -2.14 1.17 9.35
C SER A 516 -2.29 -0.16 8.62
N SER A 517 -1.71 -0.31 7.42
CA SER A 517 -1.73 -1.51 6.59
C SER A 517 -0.63 -1.43 5.54
N ILE A 518 -0.15 -2.59 5.05
CA ILE A 518 0.77 -2.66 3.91
C ILE A 518 0.15 -3.46 2.75
N PHE A 519 0.47 -3.06 1.52
CA PHE A 519 0.05 -3.75 0.30
C PHE A 519 1.26 -4.29 -0.45
N VAL A 520 1.37 -5.61 -0.55
CA VAL A 520 2.37 -6.30 -1.37
C VAL A 520 1.80 -6.51 -2.78
N TRP A 521 2.21 -5.66 -3.73
CA TRP A 521 1.82 -5.79 -5.13
C TRP A 521 2.81 -6.70 -5.87
N VAL A 522 2.29 -7.70 -6.59
CA VAL A 522 3.07 -8.75 -7.24
C VAL A 522 2.86 -8.71 -8.75
N GLY A 523 3.92 -8.33 -9.48
CA GLY A 523 3.90 -8.26 -10.94
C GLY A 523 3.63 -9.59 -11.64
N GLN A 524 2.96 -9.53 -12.79
CA GLN A 524 2.57 -10.68 -13.60
C GLN A 524 3.80 -11.45 -14.14
N GLN A 525 4.90 -10.77 -14.45
CA GLN A 525 6.15 -11.34 -14.96
C GLN A 525 7.16 -11.71 -13.86
N VAL A 526 6.80 -11.59 -12.57
CA VAL A 526 7.61 -12.10 -11.46
C VAL A 526 7.71 -13.62 -11.52
N ASP A 527 8.87 -14.18 -11.16
CA ASP A 527 9.08 -15.63 -11.10
C ASP A 527 8.08 -16.30 -10.13
N SER A 528 7.52 -17.46 -10.51
CA SER A 528 6.48 -18.13 -9.73
C SER A 528 6.92 -18.49 -8.30
N LYS A 529 8.21 -18.79 -8.08
CA LYS A 529 8.74 -19.04 -6.73
C LYS A 529 8.67 -17.79 -5.86
N LYS A 530 9.03 -16.64 -6.43
CA LYS A 530 8.92 -15.35 -5.73
C LYS A 530 7.48 -14.96 -5.46
N LYS A 531 6.54 -15.28 -6.36
CA LYS A 531 5.10 -15.07 -6.11
C LYS A 531 4.61 -15.83 -4.89
N SER A 532 5.08 -17.06 -4.68
CA SER A 532 4.72 -17.84 -3.47
C SER A 532 5.32 -17.27 -2.18
N GLU A 533 6.35 -16.44 -2.26
CA GLU A 533 6.99 -15.78 -1.12
C GLU A 533 6.38 -14.41 -0.78
N ALA A 534 5.32 -13.97 -1.46
CA ALA A 534 4.76 -12.63 -1.29
C ALA A 534 4.37 -12.28 0.17
N LEU A 535 3.79 -13.23 0.91
CA LEU A 535 3.47 -13.03 2.33
C LEU A 535 4.74 -12.84 3.17
N ASN A 536 5.75 -13.68 2.94
CA ASN A 536 7.03 -13.61 3.63
C ASN A 536 7.77 -12.30 3.33
N ILE A 537 7.71 -11.83 2.08
CA ILE A 537 8.26 -10.52 1.70
C ILE A 537 7.61 -9.39 2.51
N GLY A 538 6.29 -9.41 2.67
CA GLY A 538 5.59 -8.45 3.52
C GLY A 538 5.97 -8.55 5.00
N GLU A 539 6.11 -9.77 5.52
CA GLU A 539 6.53 -10.01 6.91
C GLU A 539 7.96 -9.52 7.19
N GLU A 540 8.90 -9.79 6.28
CA GLU A 540 10.26 -9.28 6.38
C GLU A 540 10.31 -7.75 6.27
N PHE A 541 9.45 -7.14 5.46
CA PHE A 541 9.34 -5.68 5.40
C PHE A 541 8.93 -5.07 6.74
N LEU A 542 7.90 -5.63 7.40
CA LEU A 542 7.49 -5.18 8.73
C LEU A 542 8.59 -5.37 9.78
N LYS A 543 9.43 -6.40 9.65
CA LYS A 543 10.58 -6.62 10.55
C LYS A 543 11.70 -5.60 10.31
N LEU A 544 11.91 -5.19 9.06
CA LEU A 544 12.93 -4.20 8.70
C LEU A 544 12.57 -2.81 9.20
N ASP A 545 11.27 -2.49 9.33
CA ASP A 545 10.76 -1.17 9.76
C ASP A 545 11.54 -0.03 9.10
N VAL A 546 11.55 -0.04 7.77
CA VAL A 546 12.46 0.78 6.93
C VAL A 546 12.30 2.28 7.21
N LEU A 547 11.10 2.69 7.61
CA LEU A 547 10.79 4.07 7.92
C LEU A 547 11.04 4.46 9.39
N LEU A 548 11.40 3.49 10.25
CA LEU A 548 11.57 3.66 11.69
C LEU A 548 10.33 4.26 12.37
N GLU A 549 9.16 3.86 11.89
CA GLU A 549 7.86 4.32 12.42
C GLU A 549 7.31 3.38 13.49
N ASN A 550 8.05 2.32 13.81
CA ASN A 550 7.70 1.31 14.79
C ASN A 550 6.44 0.54 14.36
N LEU A 551 6.40 0.14 13.08
CA LEU A 551 5.32 -0.65 12.52
C LEU A 551 5.13 -1.94 13.33
N SER A 552 3.88 -2.26 13.63
CA SER A 552 3.57 -3.52 14.29
C SER A 552 3.86 -4.71 13.36
N ARG A 553 4.40 -5.79 13.91
CA ARG A 553 4.51 -7.07 13.17
C ARG A 553 3.14 -7.68 12.84
N GLU A 554 2.11 -7.22 13.56
CA GLU A 554 0.71 -7.58 13.37
C GLU A 554 -0.02 -6.62 12.42
N THR A 555 0.67 -5.63 11.83
CA THR A 555 0.09 -4.75 10.81
C THR A 555 -0.50 -5.60 9.68
N PRO A 556 -1.75 -5.31 9.24
CA PRO A 556 -2.40 -6.04 8.17
C PRO A 556 -1.58 -6.05 6.88
N ILE A 557 -1.54 -7.20 6.24
CA ILE A 557 -0.87 -7.39 4.95
C ILE A 557 -1.92 -7.76 3.90
N PHE A 558 -1.98 -6.98 2.83
CA PHE A 558 -2.75 -7.30 1.62
C PHE A 558 -1.80 -7.69 0.49
N ILE A 559 -1.99 -8.86 -0.12
CA ILE A 559 -1.23 -9.32 -1.29
C ILE A 559 -2.13 -9.16 -2.51
N ILE A 560 -1.63 -8.41 -3.48
CA ILE A 560 -2.37 -8.01 -4.68
C ILE A 560 -1.58 -8.48 -5.90
N SER A 561 -2.22 -9.30 -6.73
CA SER A 561 -1.67 -9.68 -8.03
C SER A 561 -1.94 -8.59 -9.05
N GLU A 562 -0.97 -8.34 -9.93
CA GLU A 562 -1.17 -7.48 -11.08
C GLU A 562 -2.35 -7.95 -11.94
N GLY A 563 -3.25 -7.02 -12.27
CA GLY A 563 -4.48 -7.29 -13.03
C GLY A 563 -5.69 -7.61 -12.15
N SER A 564 -5.53 -7.60 -10.82
CA SER A 564 -6.59 -7.82 -9.84
C SER A 564 -6.50 -6.80 -8.71
N GLU A 565 -6.14 -5.56 -9.05
CA GLU A 565 -5.98 -4.46 -8.10
C GLU A 565 -7.33 -3.89 -7.64
N PRO A 566 -7.65 -3.98 -6.34
CA PRO A 566 -8.91 -3.45 -5.81
C PRO A 566 -8.87 -1.91 -5.69
N GLN A 567 -10.04 -1.28 -5.59
CA GLN A 567 -10.16 0.18 -5.48
C GLN A 567 -9.45 0.75 -4.24
N PHE A 568 -9.49 0.05 -3.10
CA PHE A 568 -8.78 0.47 -1.89
C PHE A 568 -7.25 0.52 -2.05
N PHE A 569 -6.68 -0.12 -3.08
CA PHE A 569 -5.27 -0.01 -3.45
C PHE A 569 -5.05 1.02 -4.57
N THR A 570 -5.85 0.97 -5.64
CA THR A 570 -5.63 1.84 -6.81
C THR A 570 -5.84 3.32 -6.50
N ARG A 571 -6.61 3.66 -5.45
CA ARG A 571 -6.83 5.04 -4.99
C ARG A 571 -5.56 5.81 -4.63
N PHE A 572 -4.46 5.12 -4.30
CA PHE A 572 -3.18 5.76 -3.98
C PHE A 572 -2.41 6.20 -5.24
N PHE A 573 -2.88 5.84 -6.43
CA PHE A 573 -2.25 6.11 -7.71
C PHE A 573 -3.15 6.95 -8.60
N SER A 574 -2.56 7.69 -9.53
CA SER A 574 -3.28 8.15 -10.73
C SER A 574 -3.51 6.95 -11.65
N TRP A 575 -4.54 6.17 -11.35
CA TRP A 575 -4.78 4.87 -11.99
C TRP A 575 -5.46 4.99 -13.35
N ASP A 576 -4.96 4.24 -14.33
CA ASP A 576 -5.54 4.08 -15.66
C ASP A 576 -5.86 2.61 -15.91
N SER A 577 -7.15 2.25 -15.82
CA SER A 577 -7.63 0.88 -16.00
C SER A 577 -7.45 0.36 -17.43
N SER A 578 -7.27 1.23 -18.43
CA SER A 578 -7.04 0.78 -19.80
C SER A 578 -5.71 0.03 -19.97
N LYS A 579 -4.75 0.23 -19.06
CA LYS A 579 -3.45 -0.44 -19.05
C LYS A 579 -3.51 -1.90 -18.60
N LEU A 580 -4.62 -2.34 -17.99
CA LEU A 580 -4.82 -3.73 -17.57
C LEU A 580 -4.78 -4.70 -18.76
N ALA A 581 -5.25 -4.26 -19.94
CA ALA A 581 -5.26 -5.07 -21.16
C ALA A 581 -3.88 -5.18 -21.86
N MET A 582 -2.84 -4.58 -21.29
CA MET A 582 -1.52 -4.56 -21.92
C MET A 582 -0.73 -5.83 -21.64
N HIS A 583 -0.24 -6.46 -22.72
CA HIS A 583 0.57 -7.66 -22.62
C HIS A 583 2.07 -7.39 -22.76
N GLY A 584 2.87 -8.31 -22.23
CA GLY A 584 4.33 -8.26 -22.30
C GLY A 584 4.98 -7.55 -21.13
N ASN A 585 6.31 -7.48 -21.17
CA ASN A 585 7.15 -6.85 -20.15
C ASN A 585 6.98 -5.31 -20.13
N SER A 586 7.42 -4.66 -19.05
CA SER A 586 7.27 -3.21 -18.84
C SER A 586 7.81 -2.38 -20.01
N TYR A 587 8.91 -2.83 -20.65
CA TYR A 587 9.45 -2.19 -21.83
C TYR A 587 8.54 -2.33 -23.05
N GLN A 588 8.02 -3.53 -23.32
CA GLN A 588 7.08 -3.78 -24.41
C GLN A 588 5.80 -2.95 -24.25
N ARG A 589 5.28 -2.85 -23.02
CA ARG A 589 4.12 -2.02 -22.70
C ARG A 589 4.40 -0.54 -22.95
N LYS A 590 5.50 -0.01 -22.41
CA LYS A 590 5.90 1.39 -22.66
C LYS A 590 6.11 1.67 -24.15
N LEU A 591 6.74 0.75 -24.88
CA LEU A 591 6.91 0.87 -26.32
C LEU A 591 5.56 0.87 -27.07
N ALA A 592 4.59 0.05 -26.65
CA ALA A 592 3.26 0.01 -27.24
C ALA A 592 2.50 1.34 -27.04
N LEU A 593 2.55 1.91 -25.82
CA LEU A 593 1.96 3.22 -25.52
C LEU A 593 2.57 4.32 -26.40
N VAL A 594 3.89 4.32 -26.57
CA VAL A 594 4.58 5.28 -27.43
C VAL A 594 4.22 5.11 -28.91
N LYS A 595 4.04 3.87 -29.38
CA LYS A 595 3.74 3.58 -30.79
C LYS A 595 2.29 3.81 -31.18
N HIS A 596 1.35 3.54 -30.28
CA HIS A 596 -0.07 3.42 -30.61
C HIS A 596 -0.98 4.33 -29.77
N GLY A 597 -0.43 5.04 -28.77
CA GLY A 597 -1.23 5.69 -27.74
C GLY A 597 -1.95 4.68 -26.85
N ILE A 598 -2.81 5.18 -25.96
CA ILE A 598 -3.78 4.35 -25.23
C ILE A 598 -4.93 4.05 -26.19
N ALA A 599 -4.83 2.94 -26.94
CA ALA A 599 -5.91 2.48 -27.81
C ALA A 599 -6.68 1.34 -27.13
N PRO A 600 -8.02 1.34 -27.11
CA PRO A 600 -8.81 0.22 -26.57
C PRO A 600 -8.55 -1.04 -27.41
N VAL A 601 -8.06 -2.10 -26.78
CA VAL A 601 -7.59 -3.34 -27.44
C VAL A 601 -8.73 -4.21 -28.02
N LEU A 602 -9.99 -3.78 -27.90
CA LEU A 602 -11.15 -4.48 -28.50
C LEU A 602 -11.08 -4.62 -30.04
N ALA A 603 -10.25 -3.83 -30.74
CA ALA A 603 -10.17 -3.87 -32.20
C ALA A 603 -9.16 -4.90 -32.77
N VAL A 604 -8.30 -5.51 -31.93
CA VAL A 604 -7.24 -6.41 -32.43
C VAL A 604 -7.72 -7.87 -32.52
N LEU A 605 -8.63 -8.31 -31.64
CA LEU A 605 -9.17 -9.67 -31.68
C LEU A 605 -10.13 -9.89 -32.86
N ALA A 606 -10.92 -8.87 -33.25
CA ALA A 606 -11.81 -8.95 -34.41
C ALA A 606 -11.07 -9.14 -35.74
N LYS A 607 -9.80 -8.72 -35.84
CA LYS A 607 -8.98 -8.88 -37.07
C LYS A 607 -8.33 -10.25 -37.21
N ILE A 608 -8.26 -11.04 -36.14
CA ILE A 608 -7.65 -12.37 -36.18
C ILE A 608 -8.67 -13.41 -36.65
N GLU A 609 -9.96 -13.26 -36.31
CA GLU A 609 -11.02 -14.17 -36.78
C GLU A 609 -11.28 -14.09 -38.30
N ASP A 610 -11.15 -12.91 -38.92
CA ASP A 610 -11.35 -12.76 -40.38
C ASP A 610 -10.20 -13.33 -41.24
N SER A 611 -9.05 -13.67 -40.64
CA SER A 611 -7.84 -14.08 -41.37
C SER A 611 -7.61 -15.60 -41.47
N LEU A 612 -8.46 -16.41 -40.82
CA LEU A 612 -8.33 -17.87 -40.81
C LEU A 612 -9.30 -18.61 -41.77
N ILE A 613 -10.04 -17.90 -42.62
CA ILE A 613 -10.84 -18.51 -43.67
C ILE A 613 -10.03 -18.54 -44.97
N VAL A 614 -9.18 -19.55 -45.12
CA VAL A 614 -8.61 -19.95 -46.42
C VAL A 614 -9.02 -21.39 -46.72
N SER A 615 -10.04 -21.49 -47.57
CA SER A 615 -10.30 -22.47 -48.64
C SER A 615 -9.64 -23.86 -48.54
N LEU A 616 -10.47 -24.88 -48.28
CA LEU A 616 -10.22 -26.26 -48.75
C LEU A 616 -11.43 -26.75 -49.57
N PRO A 617 -11.24 -27.56 -50.64
CA PRO A 617 -12.31 -27.93 -51.56
C PRO A 617 -13.23 -29.01 -50.96
N ILE A 618 -14.51 -28.90 -51.27
CA ILE A 618 -15.54 -29.88 -50.92
C ILE A 618 -15.44 -31.06 -51.88
N GLU A 619 -15.14 -32.25 -51.38
CA GLU A 619 -15.67 -33.48 -51.96
C GLU A 619 -15.80 -34.61 -50.91
N ASP A 620 -17.02 -35.14 -50.87
CA ASP A 620 -17.49 -36.46 -50.45
C ASP A 620 -17.25 -36.97 -49.02
N LEU A 621 -18.33 -37.07 -48.23
CA LEU A 621 -18.76 -38.31 -47.58
C LEU A 621 -20.05 -38.11 -46.77
N LYS A 622 -21.12 -38.73 -47.27
CA LYS A 622 -22.28 -39.18 -46.48
C LYS A 622 -21.80 -40.07 -45.34
N THR A 623 -22.21 -39.82 -44.09
CA THR A 623 -23.01 -40.73 -43.23
C THR A 623 -22.93 -40.38 -41.73
N ARG A 624 -24.11 -40.37 -41.10
CA ARG A 624 -24.44 -40.67 -39.69
C ARG A 624 -23.82 -39.83 -38.55
N GLY A 625 -24.70 -39.17 -37.79
CA GLY A 625 -24.55 -39.03 -36.33
C GLY A 625 -24.87 -37.65 -35.77
N ARG A 626 -25.97 -37.54 -35.00
CA ARG A 626 -26.47 -36.35 -34.31
C ARG A 626 -25.47 -35.73 -33.33
N ILE A 627 -25.36 -34.39 -33.31
CA ILE A 627 -25.29 -33.59 -32.07
C ILE A 627 -26.09 -32.30 -32.29
N THR A 628 -27.08 -32.07 -31.43
CA THR A 628 -27.94 -30.88 -31.38
C THR A 628 -27.37 -29.90 -30.37
N ILE A 629 -27.10 -28.65 -30.76
CA ILE A 629 -26.90 -27.53 -29.82
C ILE A 629 -27.88 -26.41 -30.23
N PHE A 630 -28.75 -26.03 -29.30
CA PHE A 630 -29.72 -24.96 -29.43
C PHE A 630 -29.03 -23.59 -29.35
N SER A 631 -29.36 -22.69 -30.27
CA SER A 631 -29.08 -21.24 -30.19
C SER A 631 -30.42 -20.48 -30.14
N PRO A 632 -30.62 -19.49 -29.25
CA PRO A 632 -31.74 -18.56 -29.37
C PRO A 632 -31.40 -17.36 -30.28
N PRO A 633 -32.41 -16.73 -30.90
CA PRO A 633 -32.23 -15.88 -32.08
C PRO A 633 -31.91 -14.41 -31.77
N LYS A 634 -31.12 -13.80 -32.67
CA LYS A 634 -30.93 -12.35 -32.79
C LYS A 634 -32.10 -11.73 -33.57
N SER A 635 -32.82 -10.79 -32.96
CA SER A 635 -33.57 -9.76 -33.69
C SER A 635 -33.62 -8.48 -32.85
N PHE A 636 -32.98 -7.42 -33.33
CA PHE A 636 -33.65 -6.20 -33.81
C PHE A 636 -32.64 -5.06 -33.96
N LEU A 637 -32.69 -4.47 -35.16
CA LEU A 637 -31.90 -3.35 -35.62
C LEU A 637 -32.37 -2.03 -34.99
N ILE A 638 -31.36 -1.22 -34.71
CA ILE A 638 -31.26 0.23 -34.49
C ILE A 638 -32.41 1.07 -35.10
N SER A 639 -33.00 1.94 -34.28
CA SER A 639 -33.52 3.25 -34.71
C SER A 639 -33.15 4.34 -33.70
N SER A 640 -32.84 5.53 -34.20
CA SER A 640 -32.15 6.67 -33.56
C SER A 640 -32.93 7.38 -32.44
N PRO A 641 -32.26 8.09 -31.50
CA PRO A 641 -32.93 8.96 -30.54
C PRO A 641 -32.96 10.43 -31.02
N LYS A 642 -34.16 10.92 -31.31
CA LYS A 642 -34.52 12.34 -31.15
C LYS A 642 -35.91 12.41 -30.50
N GLU A 643 -36.02 13.35 -29.57
CA GLU A 643 -37.26 13.81 -28.90
C GLU A 643 -37.83 12.90 -27.80
N LYS A 644 -37.64 13.32 -26.54
CA LYS A 644 -38.73 13.83 -25.69
C LYS A 644 -38.22 14.26 -24.31
N LEU A 645 -38.18 15.58 -24.14
CA LEU A 645 -38.38 16.27 -22.87
C LEU A 645 -39.88 16.23 -22.52
N HIS A 646 -40.17 16.35 -21.22
CA HIS A 646 -41.45 16.61 -20.53
C HIS A 646 -42.23 15.44 -19.90
N HIS A 647 -42.55 15.69 -18.60
CA HIS A 647 -43.45 15.00 -17.66
C HIS A 647 -42.88 13.73 -16.98
N LEU A 648 -42.86 13.55 -15.65
CA LEU A 648 -43.68 14.09 -14.55
C LEU A 648 -42.92 13.96 -13.20
N PHE A 649 -43.08 14.97 -12.34
CA PHE A 649 -42.99 14.90 -10.88
C PHE A 649 -44.31 14.34 -10.30
N GLN A 650 -44.28 13.86 -9.04
CA GLN A 650 -45.34 13.25 -8.21
C GLN A 650 -45.55 11.75 -8.50
N ILE A 651 -45.33 10.81 -7.57
CA ILE A 651 -45.66 10.73 -6.14
C ILE A 651 -44.47 10.22 -5.33
#